data_AF-A0A9W6F146-F1
#
_entry.id   AF-A0A9W6F146-F1
#
_cell.length_a   1.000
_cell.length_b   1.000
_cell.length_c   1.000
_cell.angle_alpha   90.00
_cell.angle_beta   90.00
_cell.angle_gamma   90.00
#
_symmetry.space_group_name_H-M   'P 1'
#
loop_
_entity.id
_entity.type
_entity.pdbx_description
1 polymer ?
#
loop_
_entity_poly.entity_id
_entity_poly.type
_entity_poly.pdbx_seq_one_letter_code
_entity_poly.pdbx_strand_id
1 'polypeptide(L)'
;MFGVSQAAGDTSTQTGLLDGGGSNSGSSSSSSDVLPPAIGTRDESRTDLDSGDSHVFGSMAERGSSSSSDRSSTDTANMHGDESTRDSIRGDVSGTEDATADRDARNDDGSASHDARGSGGDDGGGRGDSDGDGARNDVSAYDSNGSATTAVNRRKNSSSDEDEDGDEGSGAGDGGVDGDGSGNDEGSGSGDAGGSDSTAATAANGTTTTTPGGRNVPGDQAVEPEDWGPEDSDCPRTNLTRLSKHCRVLRQICMHQETLVTHDWRYSYANPRREPLPDMPWVENWNFPATVGTNTDALKGRGPRYRLRLRPGSAFEPTAALREPVFSNCTLPLMIVADFPFNMGEFFAKVVSALDRLEMDDRVTLVLQTPMVLGLAAFHSLLLMPYSRYPAITAGELGSTGCNDCIGGGGGGGGGRSDPRVGGTQVGAGSRRAVPWSSEPVQPHCFRRMIMCKWDLQTGGGTPLAMVANRLVTAWVGAGLLPPSPVRFPGGSGRGGSDADPDPRGKSTLRVLIESRQGPVRNIKNMEELLAACKQLNRDGFSAGPFRHIACASTSFADSDGSVSRERFLANVAAVRSAHVLVVLHGAGATNSWFMRQGSSALVELRPCSFGTRFGGWPDKYMPKQHEKNDDVIRFFALNIEDLGQCLQGDIETSLRNHTARRDNVGWDASYFARDQHLQLKPGPFLEFVRHVGELLLDVQAYREARDADRLHGYVVPEGLMYGKLGITKLEEFRAASNPPVIPFL
;
A
#
# COMPACT_ATOMS: atom_id res chain seq x y z
N MET A 1 -30.05 -15.19 -26.77
CA MET A 1 -31.33 -14.47 -26.81
C MET A 1 -32.16 -14.91 -25.61
N PHE A 2 -32.22 -14.09 -24.56
CA PHE A 2 -33.26 -14.00 -23.53
C PHE A 2 -32.86 -12.81 -22.64
N GLY A 3 -33.82 -12.03 -22.15
CA GLY A 3 -33.53 -10.83 -21.37
C GLY A 3 -34.47 -10.71 -20.18
N VAL A 4 -34.03 -9.98 -19.15
CA VAL A 4 -34.85 -9.56 -18.01
C VAL A 4 -34.68 -8.05 -17.90
N SER A 5 -35.80 -7.34 -17.77
CA SER A 5 -35.84 -5.89 -17.59
C SER A 5 -36.06 -5.57 -16.12
N GLN A 6 -35.37 -4.56 -15.60
CA GLN A 6 -35.79 -3.81 -14.42
C GLN A 6 -35.62 -2.32 -14.69
N ALA A 7 -36.58 -1.52 -14.23
CA ALA A 7 -36.64 -0.09 -14.48
C ALA A 7 -35.86 0.70 -13.43
N ALA A 8 -35.15 1.75 -13.87
CA ALA A 8 -34.67 2.79 -12.98
C ALA A 8 -35.81 3.76 -12.66
N GLY A 9 -35.97 4.13 -11.38
CA GLY A 9 -36.87 5.19 -10.96
C GLY A 9 -36.08 6.47 -10.69
N ASP A 10 -36.39 7.55 -11.41
CA ASP A 10 -35.80 8.86 -11.18
C ASP A 10 -36.31 9.50 -9.88
N THR A 11 -35.40 10.06 -9.08
CA THR A 11 -35.71 10.97 -7.97
C THR A 11 -34.83 12.22 -8.01
N SER A 12 -35.13 13.13 -8.94
CA SER A 12 -34.47 14.44 -9.02
C SER A 12 -34.93 15.38 -7.90
N THR A 13 -34.02 15.82 -7.03
CA THR A 13 -34.30 16.86 -6.03
C THR A 13 -34.03 18.25 -6.62
N GLN A 14 -35.08 19.05 -6.82
CA GLN A 14 -34.95 20.46 -7.19
C GLN A 14 -34.50 21.30 -6.00
N THR A 15 -33.45 22.10 -6.17
CA THR A 15 -33.16 23.27 -5.31
C THR A 15 -33.44 24.54 -6.11
N GLY A 16 -34.48 25.29 -5.70
CA GLY A 16 -34.95 26.47 -6.43
C GLY A 16 -34.04 27.70 -6.29
N LEU A 17 -34.08 28.56 -7.32
CA LEU A 17 -33.47 29.90 -7.27
C LEU A 17 -34.28 30.82 -6.33
N LEU A 18 -33.59 31.78 -5.72
CA LEU A 18 -34.15 33.10 -5.43
C LEU A 18 -33.13 34.17 -5.85
N ASP A 19 -33.60 35.17 -6.60
CA ASP A 19 -32.80 36.26 -7.15
C ASP A 19 -32.67 37.46 -6.20
N GLY A 20 -31.60 38.23 -6.41
CA GLY A 20 -31.67 39.69 -6.38
C GLY A 20 -31.25 40.42 -5.09
N GLY A 21 -30.29 41.34 -5.21
CA GLY A 21 -30.00 42.33 -4.16
C GLY A 21 -28.58 42.89 -4.17
N GLY A 22 -28.31 43.91 -4.99
CA GLY A 22 -27.26 44.89 -4.66
C GLY A 22 -27.68 45.80 -3.48
N SER A 23 -26.85 46.66 -2.90
CA SER A 23 -25.73 47.39 -3.53
C SER A 23 -24.78 48.01 -2.50
N ASN A 24 -23.61 48.45 -2.97
CA ASN A 24 -22.74 49.51 -2.45
C ASN A 24 -22.43 49.63 -0.94
N SER A 25 -21.13 49.57 -0.64
CA SER A 25 -20.50 50.16 0.53
C SER A 25 -20.77 51.67 0.67
N GLY A 26 -21.13 52.11 1.87
CA GLY A 26 -21.14 53.52 2.31
C GLY A 26 -20.39 53.66 3.63
N SER A 27 -19.62 54.74 3.79
CA SER A 27 -18.72 54.98 4.94
C SER A 27 -19.36 55.83 6.05
N SER A 28 -18.67 55.88 7.21
CA SER A 28 -18.91 56.78 8.35
C SER A 28 -20.11 56.40 9.26
N SER A 29 -20.21 56.85 10.52
CA SER A 29 -19.21 57.18 11.57
C SER A 29 -19.94 57.57 12.86
N SER A 30 -19.41 57.23 14.05
CA SER A 30 -19.87 57.72 15.37
C SER A 30 -21.35 57.37 15.74
N SER A 31 -21.87 57.54 16.96
CA SER A 31 -21.31 57.37 18.33
C SER A 31 -22.49 57.35 19.32
N SER A 32 -22.24 56.88 20.56
CA SER A 32 -23.05 57.15 21.77
C SER A 32 -24.44 56.48 21.89
N ASP A 33 -24.55 55.65 22.93
CA ASP A 33 -25.53 55.70 24.03
C ASP A 33 -27.00 56.09 23.78
N VAL A 34 -27.93 55.24 24.24
CA VAL A 34 -28.90 55.56 25.32
C VAL A 34 -29.57 54.27 25.85
N LEU A 35 -30.05 54.32 27.10
CA LEU A 35 -30.59 53.21 27.90
C LEU A 35 -32.14 53.05 27.80
N PRO A 36 -32.77 51.97 28.35
CA PRO A 36 -34.10 51.47 27.93
C PRO A 36 -35.30 52.05 28.72
N PRO A 37 -36.53 51.71 28.33
CA PRO A 37 -37.36 50.72 29.08
C PRO A 37 -37.90 49.60 28.16
N ALA A 38 -38.22 48.35 28.58
CA ALA A 38 -38.87 47.78 29.76
C ALA A 38 -40.42 47.60 29.65
N ILE A 39 -40.93 46.54 30.30
CA ILE A 39 -42.35 46.12 30.44
C ILE A 39 -42.95 45.40 29.20
N GLY A 40 -43.57 44.24 29.43
CA GLY A 40 -44.16 43.39 28.38
C GLY A 40 -44.78 42.07 28.89
N THR A 41 -45.49 42.09 30.02
CA THR A 41 -46.13 40.90 30.61
C THR A 41 -47.33 40.42 29.79
N ARG A 42 -47.42 39.11 29.52
CA ARG A 42 -48.71 38.41 29.50
C ARG A 42 -48.56 36.92 29.83
N ASP A 43 -49.70 36.30 30.06
CA ASP A 43 -49.91 35.15 30.93
C ASP A 43 -51.02 34.25 30.34
N GLU A 44 -51.13 33.03 30.87
CA GLU A 44 -52.15 32.01 30.56
C GLU A 44 -52.11 31.48 29.08
N SER A 45 -52.68 30.32 28.75
CA SER A 45 -53.54 29.41 29.52
C SER A 45 -53.21 27.92 29.27
N ARG A 46 -53.86 27.05 30.03
CA ARG A 46 -53.69 25.58 30.03
C ARG A 46 -55.04 24.89 29.82
N THR A 47 -55.11 23.91 28.94
CA THR A 47 -56.23 22.96 28.85
C THR A 47 -55.72 21.56 28.51
N ASP A 48 -56.08 20.60 29.36
CA ASP A 48 -55.88 19.15 29.19
C ASP A 48 -57.04 18.52 28.36
N LEU A 49 -57.15 17.17 28.29
CA LEU A 49 -58.25 16.33 27.72
C LEU A 49 -58.20 16.04 26.19
N ASP A 50 -58.48 14.83 25.67
CA ASP A 50 -58.71 13.51 26.30
C ASP A 50 -58.54 12.29 25.34
N SER A 51 -58.46 11.08 25.91
CA SER A 51 -58.93 9.76 25.40
C SER A 51 -58.25 9.06 24.19
N GLY A 52 -58.11 7.72 24.25
CA GLY A 52 -57.53 6.90 23.15
C GLY A 52 -57.18 5.42 23.47
N ASP A 53 -58.18 4.61 23.83
CA ASP A 53 -58.15 3.14 24.06
C ASP A 53 -57.62 2.26 22.88
N SER A 54 -57.24 0.97 22.99
CA SER A 54 -56.99 0.02 24.12
C SER A 54 -56.34 -1.32 23.60
N HIS A 55 -56.56 -2.45 24.30
CA HIS A 55 -56.02 -3.84 24.15
C HIS A 55 -54.58 -4.07 24.64
N VAL A 56 -54.25 -4.87 25.69
CA VAL A 56 -54.85 -6.01 26.44
C VAL A 56 -54.52 -7.43 25.91
N PHE A 57 -53.45 -8.02 26.46
CA PHE A 57 -53.25 -9.39 26.98
C PHE A 57 -51.81 -9.42 27.59
N GLY A 58 -51.44 -10.22 28.59
CA GLY A 58 -52.19 -11.22 29.35
C GLY A 58 -51.28 -11.99 30.33
N SER A 59 -51.00 -11.39 31.50
CA SER A 59 -50.66 -12.02 32.80
C SER A 59 -50.29 -13.52 32.85
N MET A 60 -49.11 -13.84 33.40
CA MET A 60 -49.02 -14.59 34.68
C MET A 60 -47.67 -14.39 35.38
N ALA A 61 -47.58 -14.76 36.66
CA ALA A 61 -46.42 -14.57 37.52
C ALA A 61 -46.30 -15.74 38.52
N GLU A 62 -45.11 -15.95 39.09
CA GLU A 62 -44.85 -16.15 40.53
C GLU A 62 -43.31 -16.20 40.76
N ARG A 63 -42.75 -15.35 41.63
CA ARG A 63 -42.42 -15.59 43.06
C ARG A 63 -41.36 -16.66 43.33
N GLY A 64 -40.20 -16.21 43.82
CA GLY A 64 -39.19 -17.00 44.53
C GLY A 64 -38.46 -16.08 45.52
N SER A 65 -38.27 -16.52 46.76
CA SER A 65 -37.96 -15.63 47.89
C SER A 65 -36.52 -15.68 48.38
N SER A 66 -36.10 -14.55 48.95
CA SER A 66 -34.92 -14.34 49.80
C SER A 66 -34.53 -15.49 50.74
N SER A 67 -33.22 -15.67 50.92
CA SER A 67 -32.66 -15.95 52.25
C SER A 67 -31.28 -15.29 52.40
N SER A 68 -30.96 -14.84 53.60
CA SER A 68 -29.64 -14.34 54.01
C SER A 68 -29.07 -15.25 55.10
N SER A 69 -27.75 -15.30 55.24
CA SER A 69 -27.08 -16.00 56.36
C SER A 69 -25.67 -15.48 56.56
N ASP A 70 -25.46 -14.68 57.60
CA ASP A 70 -24.12 -14.42 58.15
C ASP A 70 -23.57 -15.68 58.85
N ARG A 71 -22.26 -15.90 58.76
CA ARG A 71 -21.46 -16.36 59.91
C ARG A 71 -19.97 -16.10 59.75
N SER A 72 -19.25 -16.22 60.85
CA SER A 72 -18.01 -15.49 61.11
C SER A 72 -16.80 -16.37 61.43
N SER A 73 -15.65 -15.68 61.49
CA SER A 73 -14.57 -15.83 62.49
C SER A 73 -13.66 -17.07 62.49
N THR A 74 -12.36 -16.76 62.65
CA THR A 74 -11.29 -17.54 63.32
C THR A 74 -10.80 -18.84 62.63
N ASP A 75 -9.51 -19.24 62.75
CA ASP A 75 -8.40 -18.66 63.53
C ASP A 75 -7.01 -18.83 62.87
N THR A 76 -5.99 -18.31 63.56
CA THR A 76 -4.55 -18.35 63.30
C THR A 76 -3.88 -19.69 63.66
N ALA A 77 -2.76 -20.02 63.00
CA ALA A 77 -1.57 -20.64 63.62
C ALA A 77 -0.39 -20.78 62.63
N ASN A 78 0.84 -20.66 63.13
CA ASN A 78 2.08 -21.05 62.44
C ASN A 78 2.34 -22.56 62.59
N MET A 79 3.20 -23.13 61.73
CA MET A 79 4.41 -23.82 62.21
C MET A 79 5.48 -24.00 61.12
N HIS A 80 6.75 -24.06 61.55
CA HIS A 80 7.91 -24.43 60.72
C HIS A 80 7.97 -25.95 60.47
N GLY A 81 8.69 -26.36 59.42
CA GLY A 81 9.09 -27.74 59.17
C GLY A 81 10.19 -27.80 58.11
N ASP A 82 11.43 -28.00 58.55
CA ASP A 82 12.62 -28.05 57.70
C ASP A 82 12.85 -29.40 57.01
N GLU A 83 13.79 -29.40 56.05
CA GLU A 83 14.65 -30.51 55.57
C GLU A 83 14.12 -31.97 55.66
N SER A 84 14.15 -32.75 54.57
CA SER A 84 15.45 -33.19 54.03
C SER A 84 15.36 -34.06 52.76
N THR A 85 16.53 -34.19 52.13
CA THR A 85 16.90 -35.05 51.00
C THR A 85 16.50 -36.54 51.09
N ARG A 86 16.14 -37.18 49.96
CA ARG A 86 17.00 -38.12 49.16
C ARG A 86 16.22 -39.07 48.23
N ASP A 87 16.83 -39.31 47.07
CA ASP A 87 16.96 -40.55 46.29
C ASP A 87 15.95 -41.70 46.51
N SER A 88 15.27 -42.16 45.43
CA SER A 88 15.54 -43.51 44.84
C SER A 88 14.56 -44.01 43.75
N ILE A 89 15.16 -44.40 42.61
CA ILE A 89 14.95 -45.69 41.90
C ILE A 89 13.66 -45.94 41.06
N ARG A 90 13.88 -46.66 39.93
CA ARG A 90 12.96 -47.24 38.91
C ARG A 90 12.38 -46.26 37.87
N GLY A 91 12.23 -46.67 36.61
CA GLY A 91 12.73 -47.92 35.98
C GLY A 91 11.96 -48.33 34.73
N ASP A 92 12.65 -48.99 33.79
CA ASP A 92 12.04 -49.50 32.55
C ASP A 92 10.99 -50.60 32.81
N VAL A 93 9.83 -50.47 32.17
CA VAL A 93 8.87 -51.57 31.95
C VAL A 93 8.29 -51.44 30.54
N SER A 94 8.56 -52.43 29.70
CA SER A 94 7.94 -52.60 28.38
C SER A 94 6.50 -53.11 28.49
N GLY A 95 5.58 -52.64 27.64
CA GLY A 95 4.23 -53.17 27.53
C GLY A 95 3.69 -53.09 26.09
N THR A 96 3.32 -54.23 25.53
CA THR A 96 2.71 -54.38 24.19
C THR A 96 1.42 -55.20 24.29
N GLU A 97 0.32 -54.64 23.79
CA GLU A 97 -0.97 -55.28 23.43
C GLU A 97 -1.80 -54.13 22.83
N ASP A 98 -2.27 -54.10 21.58
CA ASP A 98 -2.81 -55.09 20.63
C ASP A 98 -4.30 -55.45 20.87
N ALA A 99 -5.16 -55.01 19.95
CA ALA A 99 -6.61 -55.25 19.93
C ALA A 99 -7.19 -55.02 18.52
N THR A 100 -7.94 -55.99 18.02
CA THR A 100 -8.37 -56.10 16.61
C THR A 100 -9.88 -55.88 16.38
N ALA A 101 -10.29 -56.00 15.11
CA ALA A 101 -11.63 -56.38 14.60
C ALA A 101 -12.67 -55.26 14.29
N ASP A 102 -13.59 -55.39 13.32
CA ASP A 102 -13.70 -56.26 12.12
C ASP A 102 -14.97 -55.86 11.31
N ARG A 103 -14.98 -56.00 9.95
CA ARG A 103 -16.07 -56.61 9.12
C ARG A 103 -16.00 -56.37 7.60
N ASP A 104 -16.32 -57.43 6.85
CA ASP A 104 -16.41 -57.55 5.38
C ASP A 104 -17.86 -57.59 4.84
N ALA A 105 -18.05 -57.19 3.55
CA ALA A 105 -19.08 -57.64 2.57
C ALA A 105 -19.02 -56.72 1.30
N ARG A 106 -19.00 -57.10 0.00
CA ARG A 106 -19.40 -58.30 -0.81
C ARG A 106 -20.92 -58.53 -0.94
N ASN A 107 -21.53 -58.77 -2.12
CA ASN A 107 -21.03 -59.03 -3.50
C ASN A 107 -22.11 -58.73 -4.60
N ASP A 108 -21.65 -58.63 -5.86
CA ASP A 108 -22.21 -59.06 -7.18
C ASP A 108 -23.59 -58.66 -7.80
N ASP A 109 -23.50 -58.43 -9.13
CA ASP A 109 -24.38 -58.80 -10.27
C ASP A 109 -25.83 -58.27 -10.53
N GLY A 110 -26.07 -57.95 -11.82
CA GLY A 110 -27.38 -57.68 -12.44
C GLY A 110 -27.27 -57.13 -13.88
N SER A 111 -27.96 -57.71 -14.88
CA SER A 111 -27.70 -57.48 -16.32
C SER A 111 -28.97 -57.36 -17.21
N ALA A 112 -28.77 -57.03 -18.51
CA ALA A 112 -29.74 -57.03 -19.64
C ALA A 112 -30.68 -55.79 -19.76
N SER A 113 -31.21 -55.37 -20.92
CA SER A 113 -30.88 -55.59 -22.37
C SER A 113 -31.81 -54.75 -23.28
N HIS A 114 -31.39 -54.33 -24.49
CA HIS A 114 -32.20 -54.43 -25.74
C HIS A 114 -31.49 -53.96 -27.04
N ASP A 115 -32.12 -54.26 -28.17
CA ASP A 115 -31.73 -54.17 -29.59
C ASP A 115 -31.87 -52.73 -30.20
N ALA A 116 -31.47 -52.37 -31.44
CA ALA A 116 -31.55 -53.12 -32.70
C ALA A 116 -30.73 -52.58 -33.91
N ARG A 117 -30.82 -53.36 -35.00
CA ARG A 117 -30.38 -53.22 -36.41
C ARG A 117 -30.49 -51.80 -37.04
N GLY A 118 -29.77 -51.43 -38.11
CA GLY A 118 -28.76 -52.14 -38.96
C GLY A 118 -28.71 -51.56 -40.41
N SER A 119 -27.80 -52.06 -41.26
CA SER A 119 -27.70 -51.89 -42.76
C SER A 119 -27.66 -50.48 -43.39
N GLY A 120 -26.95 -50.18 -44.49
CA GLY A 120 -26.00 -50.94 -45.31
C GLY A 120 -25.88 -50.36 -46.76
N GLY A 121 -24.69 -50.41 -47.38
CA GLY A 121 -24.39 -50.00 -48.78
C GLY A 121 -24.49 -48.49 -49.09
N ASP A 122 -24.18 -47.99 -50.30
CA ASP A 122 -23.26 -48.47 -51.37
C ASP A 122 -23.05 -47.35 -52.43
N ASP A 123 -21.95 -47.44 -53.20
CA ASP A 123 -21.67 -46.86 -54.54
C ASP A 123 -21.80 -45.34 -54.89
N GLY A 124 -20.96 -44.94 -55.87
CA GLY A 124 -21.12 -43.73 -56.70
C GLY A 124 -20.42 -42.44 -56.20
N GLY A 125 -19.64 -41.68 -56.99
CA GLY A 125 -19.22 -41.83 -58.39
C GLY A 125 -19.74 -40.70 -59.29
N GLY A 126 -18.90 -39.70 -59.61
CA GLY A 126 -19.26 -38.60 -60.53
C GLY A 126 -18.10 -37.67 -60.88
N ARG A 127 -17.99 -37.28 -62.15
CA ARG A 127 -17.06 -36.25 -62.68
C ARG A 127 -17.83 -34.94 -62.94
N GLY A 128 -17.12 -33.82 -63.06
CA GLY A 128 -17.70 -32.58 -63.58
C GLY A 128 -16.75 -31.39 -63.57
N ASP A 129 -16.00 -31.20 -64.65
CA ASP A 129 -15.23 -29.98 -64.94
C ASP A 129 -16.15 -28.86 -65.48
N SER A 130 -15.84 -27.59 -65.22
CA SER A 130 -15.95 -26.48 -66.20
C SER A 130 -15.50 -25.12 -65.61
N ASP A 131 -15.02 -24.25 -66.50
CA ASP A 131 -14.41 -22.94 -66.21
C ASP A 131 -15.44 -21.79 -66.03
N GLY A 132 -14.96 -20.62 -65.55
CA GLY A 132 -15.77 -19.39 -65.53
C GLY A 132 -15.04 -18.15 -65.00
N ASP A 133 -14.60 -17.27 -65.90
CA ASP A 133 -14.12 -15.91 -65.56
C ASP A 133 -15.27 -14.99 -65.06
N GLY A 134 -14.98 -14.04 -64.16
CA GLY A 134 -15.96 -13.04 -63.72
C GLY A 134 -15.39 -11.94 -62.82
N ALA A 135 -15.37 -10.69 -63.29
CA ALA A 135 -14.75 -9.57 -62.59
C ALA A 135 -15.65 -8.86 -61.55
N ARG A 136 -15.00 -8.37 -60.49
CA ARG A 136 -15.29 -7.14 -59.69
C ARG A 136 -16.75 -6.68 -59.51
N ASN A 137 -17.19 -6.61 -58.26
CA ASN A 137 -17.30 -5.31 -57.54
C ASN A 137 -17.62 -5.52 -56.04
N ASP A 138 -17.35 -4.50 -55.22
CA ASP A 138 -17.81 -4.41 -53.84
C ASP A 138 -19.34 -4.25 -53.74
N VAL A 139 -19.96 -4.76 -52.66
CA VAL A 139 -20.88 -4.03 -51.76
C VAL A 139 -21.46 -4.93 -50.64
N SER A 140 -21.39 -4.43 -49.39
CA SER A 140 -22.17 -4.75 -48.18
C SER A 140 -22.52 -6.20 -47.75
N ALA A 141 -21.94 -6.58 -46.61
CA ALA A 141 -22.64 -6.94 -45.35
C ALA A 141 -23.39 -8.29 -45.16
N TYR A 142 -23.51 -8.62 -43.86
CA TYR A 142 -24.31 -9.65 -43.17
C TYR A 142 -23.87 -11.14 -43.17
N ASP A 143 -23.38 -11.52 -41.99
CA ASP A 143 -23.79 -12.65 -41.14
C ASP A 143 -23.27 -14.11 -41.30
N SER A 144 -22.82 -14.59 -40.13
CA SER A 144 -23.00 -15.94 -39.57
C SER A 144 -22.14 -17.14 -40.01
N ASN A 145 -21.74 -17.92 -38.98
CA ASN A 145 -21.42 -19.36 -38.93
C ASN A 145 -20.35 -19.98 -39.86
N GLY A 146 -19.43 -20.78 -39.26
CA GLY A 146 -19.06 -22.05 -39.91
C GLY A 146 -17.64 -22.66 -39.79
N SER A 147 -17.23 -23.11 -38.60
CA SER A 147 -16.43 -24.35 -38.44
C SER A 147 -14.98 -24.42 -39.01
N ALA A 148 -14.44 -25.65 -39.08
CA ALA A 148 -13.20 -26.10 -39.70
C ALA A 148 -11.86 -25.74 -39.02
N THR A 149 -11.65 -26.29 -37.81
CA THR A 149 -10.29 -26.61 -37.33
C THR A 149 -9.55 -27.51 -38.34
N THR A 150 -8.28 -27.20 -38.64
CA THR A 150 -7.37 -28.14 -39.34
C THR A 150 -6.22 -28.51 -38.42
N ALA A 151 -6.19 -29.78 -37.98
CA ALA A 151 -5.10 -30.30 -37.16
C ALA A 151 -3.99 -30.88 -38.03
N VAL A 152 -2.74 -30.48 -37.79
CA VAL A 152 -1.54 -31.11 -38.37
C VAL A 152 -0.89 -32.00 -37.31
N ASN A 153 -0.39 -33.16 -37.75
CA ASN A 153 -0.14 -34.28 -36.86
C ASN A 153 1.11 -34.15 -35.96
N ARG A 154 0.95 -34.73 -34.77
CA ARG A 154 1.99 -35.18 -33.83
C ARG A 154 3.30 -35.62 -34.51
N ARG A 155 4.42 -35.23 -33.90
CA ARG A 155 5.51 -36.19 -33.61
C ARG A 155 5.64 -36.36 -32.10
N LYS A 156 5.89 -37.59 -31.65
CA LYS A 156 6.20 -37.91 -30.25
C LYS A 156 7.71 -37.80 -30.02
N ASN A 157 8.06 -37.37 -28.82
CA ASN A 157 9.19 -37.75 -27.96
C ASN A 157 8.74 -37.25 -26.55
N SER A 158 8.74 -37.97 -25.42
CA SER A 158 9.76 -38.80 -24.75
C SER A 158 11.06 -38.04 -24.46
N SER A 159 11.57 -37.98 -23.23
CA SER A 159 11.04 -38.46 -21.94
C SER A 159 12.04 -38.09 -20.83
N SER A 160 11.58 -37.45 -19.76
CA SER A 160 12.27 -37.41 -18.46
C SER A 160 11.35 -36.75 -17.45
N ASP A 161 11.00 -37.48 -16.40
CA ASP A 161 10.52 -36.92 -15.15
C ASP A 161 11.73 -36.34 -14.40
N GLU A 162 11.63 -35.13 -13.86
CA GLU A 162 12.61 -34.55 -12.94
C GLU A 162 11.82 -33.96 -11.75
N ASP A 163 11.83 -34.69 -10.64
CA ASP A 163 11.42 -34.19 -9.33
C ASP A 163 12.51 -33.24 -8.80
N GLU A 164 12.17 -31.98 -8.52
CA GLU A 164 13.05 -31.07 -7.77
C GLU A 164 12.44 -30.75 -6.39
N ASP A 165 12.74 -31.63 -5.43
CA ASP A 165 12.70 -31.25 -4.01
C ASP A 165 13.78 -30.18 -3.75
N GLY A 166 13.36 -29.04 -3.19
CA GLY A 166 14.22 -27.88 -2.92
C GLY A 166 14.26 -27.53 -1.44
N ASP A 167 15.00 -28.31 -0.67
CA ASP A 167 15.42 -27.97 0.70
C ASP A 167 16.55 -26.90 0.68
N GLU A 168 17.15 -26.64 1.84
CA GLU A 168 18.13 -25.59 2.18
C GLU A 168 17.54 -24.24 2.64
N GLY A 169 17.93 -23.70 3.80
CA GLY A 169 18.86 -24.28 4.77
C GLY A 169 18.86 -23.58 6.13
N SER A 170 19.07 -24.38 7.19
CA SER A 170 19.10 -23.90 8.58
C SER A 170 20.51 -23.42 8.96
N GLY A 171 20.67 -22.12 9.21
CA GLY A 171 21.93 -21.51 9.63
C GLY A 171 21.97 -21.18 11.13
N ALA A 172 22.03 -22.21 12.00
CA ALA A 172 22.25 -22.00 13.43
C ALA A 172 23.75 -21.78 13.71
N GLY A 173 24.12 -20.54 14.09
CA GLY A 173 25.47 -20.19 14.51
C GLY A 173 25.63 -20.29 16.02
N ASP A 174 26.14 -21.43 16.49
CA ASP A 174 26.53 -21.60 17.89
C ASP A 174 27.84 -20.82 18.19
N GLY A 175 27.98 -20.24 19.38
CA GLY A 175 28.96 -19.17 19.57
C GLY A 175 29.19 -18.69 21.01
N GLY A 176 29.15 -19.58 22.00
CA GLY A 176 29.52 -19.25 23.37
C GLY A 176 31.04 -19.08 23.55
N VAL A 177 31.46 -17.99 24.21
CA VAL A 177 32.81 -17.81 24.78
C VAL A 177 32.65 -17.07 26.12
N ASP A 178 33.18 -17.65 27.19
CA ASP A 178 33.14 -17.07 28.53
C ASP A 178 34.08 -15.86 28.69
N GLY A 179 33.77 -14.95 29.62
CA GLY A 179 34.53 -13.72 29.80
C GLY A 179 34.21 -12.95 31.09
N ASP A 180 34.58 -13.52 32.24
CA ASP A 180 34.55 -12.81 33.52
C ASP A 180 35.43 -11.53 33.48
N GLY A 181 34.90 -10.41 33.98
CA GLY A 181 35.56 -9.11 33.92
C GLY A 181 35.00 -8.08 34.90
N SER A 182 35.28 -8.26 36.19
CA SER A 182 34.86 -7.33 37.25
C SER A 182 35.67 -6.01 37.24
N GLY A 183 35.05 -4.87 37.57
CA GLY A 183 35.80 -3.71 38.08
C GLY A 183 35.27 -2.30 37.77
N ASN A 184 34.51 -1.76 38.72
CA ASN A 184 34.72 -0.42 39.33
C ASN A 184 34.67 0.92 38.56
N ASP A 185 33.95 1.83 39.24
CA ASP A 185 34.27 3.23 39.56
C ASP A 185 33.85 4.43 38.66
N GLU A 186 33.63 5.51 39.40
CA GLU A 186 33.01 6.79 39.04
C GLU A 186 33.96 7.70 38.24
N GLY A 187 33.40 8.62 37.43
CA GLY A 187 34.22 9.54 36.64
C GLY A 187 33.47 10.69 35.98
N SER A 188 33.00 11.67 36.76
CA SER A 188 32.48 12.93 36.20
C SER A 188 33.61 13.79 35.61
N GLY A 189 33.48 14.23 34.36
CA GLY A 189 34.50 15.08 33.73
C GLY A 189 34.01 15.83 32.48
N SER A 190 33.89 17.16 32.59
CA SER A 190 33.67 18.07 31.46
C SER A 190 35.01 18.52 30.85
N GLY A 191 35.10 18.66 29.53
CA GLY A 191 36.29 19.19 28.85
C GLY A 191 36.04 19.53 27.39
N ASP A 192 36.47 20.73 26.97
CA ASP A 192 36.26 21.28 25.63
C ASP A 192 37.38 20.94 24.63
N ALA A 193 36.98 20.94 23.35
CA ALA A 193 37.72 21.38 22.16
C ALA A 193 39.20 20.94 21.92
N GLY A 194 39.37 20.18 20.82
CA GLY A 194 40.21 20.64 19.70
C GLY A 194 41.50 19.84 19.39
N GLY A 195 41.89 19.85 18.11
CA GLY A 195 43.27 19.58 17.68
C GLY A 195 43.49 18.50 16.62
N SER A 196 43.62 18.94 15.35
CA SER A 196 44.57 18.48 14.32
C SER A 196 44.87 16.98 14.11
N ASP A 197 44.63 16.57 12.86
CA ASP A 197 45.46 15.70 12.01
C ASP A 197 46.75 15.08 12.58
N SER A 198 46.94 13.78 12.30
CA SER A 198 48.16 13.34 11.61
C SER A 198 47.97 11.98 10.92
N THR A 199 48.68 11.79 9.81
CA THR A 199 48.66 10.58 8.99
C THR A 199 49.73 9.57 9.43
N ALA A 200 49.39 8.29 9.41
CA ALA A 200 50.37 7.21 9.29
C ALA A 200 49.73 6.00 8.59
N ALA A 201 50.39 5.47 7.56
CA ALA A 201 49.99 4.24 6.91
C ALA A 201 50.75 3.05 7.50
N THR A 202 50.15 1.86 7.49
CA THR A 202 50.88 0.60 7.62
C THR A 202 50.20 -0.45 6.76
N ALA A 203 50.95 -1.05 5.84
CA ALA A 203 50.47 -2.09 4.93
C ALA A 203 51.38 -3.30 5.02
N ALA A 204 50.81 -4.49 5.24
CA ALA A 204 51.53 -5.76 5.19
C ALA A 204 50.60 -6.92 4.81
N ASN A 205 50.84 -7.47 3.61
CA ASN A 205 50.57 -8.83 3.13
C ASN A 205 49.50 -9.71 3.83
N GLY A 206 48.42 -10.00 3.11
CA GLY A 206 47.59 -11.21 3.30
C GLY A 206 47.55 -12.05 2.00
N THR A 207 47.92 -13.33 2.07
CA THR A 207 48.11 -14.19 0.90
C THR A 207 46.79 -14.71 0.34
N THR A 208 46.56 -14.61 -0.98
CA THR A 208 45.35 -15.12 -1.64
C THR A 208 45.54 -16.55 -2.17
N THR A 209 44.76 -17.49 -1.63
CA THR A 209 44.61 -18.85 -2.15
C THR A 209 43.78 -18.84 -3.44
N THR A 210 44.13 -19.69 -4.42
CA THR A 210 43.43 -19.74 -5.72
C THR A 210 42.45 -20.91 -5.80
N THR A 211 41.19 -20.61 -6.13
CA THR A 211 40.13 -21.60 -6.39
C THR A 211 39.61 -21.41 -7.83
N PRO A 212 39.68 -22.41 -8.72
CA PRO A 212 39.19 -22.30 -10.09
C PRO A 212 37.70 -22.63 -10.22
N GLY A 213 36.98 -21.99 -11.16
CA GLY A 213 35.71 -22.55 -11.69
C GLY A 213 34.47 -21.64 -11.76
N GLY A 214 34.53 -20.36 -11.40
CA GLY A 214 33.39 -19.44 -11.54
C GLY A 214 33.24 -18.87 -12.96
N ARG A 215 32.05 -19.00 -13.59
CA ARG A 215 31.72 -18.25 -14.81
C ARG A 215 31.35 -16.81 -14.44
N ASN A 216 32.33 -15.90 -14.51
CA ASN A 216 32.09 -14.48 -14.31
C ASN A 216 31.08 -13.93 -15.33
N VAL A 217 29.94 -13.42 -14.84
CA VAL A 217 29.19 -12.40 -15.58
C VAL A 217 30.10 -11.18 -15.73
N PRO A 218 30.15 -10.51 -16.91
CA PRO A 218 30.89 -9.26 -17.04
C PRO A 218 30.32 -8.22 -16.07
N GLY A 219 31.09 -7.86 -15.04
CA GLY A 219 30.66 -6.85 -14.08
C GLY A 219 30.47 -5.49 -14.76
N ASP A 220 29.41 -4.77 -14.39
CA ASP A 220 29.15 -3.41 -14.88
C ASP A 220 30.41 -2.54 -14.67
N GLN A 221 31.09 -2.18 -15.76
CA GLN A 221 32.24 -1.30 -15.69
C GLN A 221 31.80 0.06 -15.17
N ALA A 222 32.52 0.60 -14.19
CA ALA A 222 32.33 1.97 -13.75
C ALA A 222 32.48 2.90 -14.97
N VAL A 223 31.46 3.71 -15.24
CA VAL A 223 31.44 4.58 -16.42
C VAL A 223 32.50 5.66 -16.24
N GLU A 224 33.63 5.49 -16.92
CA GLU A 224 34.64 6.54 -17.11
C GLU A 224 33.95 7.86 -17.53
N PRO A 225 34.38 9.01 -16.99
CA PRO A 225 33.81 10.30 -17.36
C PRO A 225 34.26 10.71 -18.77
N GLU A 226 33.67 10.09 -19.79
CA GLU A 226 33.92 10.41 -21.21
C GLU A 226 33.78 11.92 -21.46
N ASP A 227 34.58 12.46 -22.37
CA ASP A 227 34.48 13.86 -22.77
C ASP A 227 33.24 14.06 -23.66
N TRP A 228 32.24 14.81 -23.14
CA TRP A 228 30.89 14.86 -23.73
C TRP A 228 30.76 15.78 -24.96
N GLY A 229 31.88 16.30 -25.47
CA GLY A 229 31.97 17.10 -26.69
C GLY A 229 31.68 18.61 -26.49
N PRO A 230 31.89 19.43 -27.53
CA PRO A 230 31.63 20.87 -27.49
C PRO A 230 30.13 21.17 -27.33
N GLU A 231 29.84 22.28 -26.67
CA GLU A 231 28.54 22.58 -26.07
C GLU A 231 27.63 23.43 -26.97
N ASP A 232 26.35 23.08 -27.06
CA ASP A 232 25.30 24.08 -27.22
C ASP A 232 25.18 24.86 -25.90
N SER A 233 25.45 26.17 -25.93
CA SER A 233 25.61 27.01 -24.73
C SER A 233 24.37 27.15 -23.85
N ASP A 234 23.19 26.87 -24.39
CA ASP A 234 21.93 27.41 -23.88
C ASP A 234 21.21 26.46 -22.89
N CYS A 235 21.69 25.22 -22.73
CA CYS A 235 21.11 24.23 -21.82
C CYS A 235 22.21 23.58 -20.94
N PRO A 236 22.22 23.80 -19.60
CA PRO A 236 23.37 23.57 -18.71
C PRO A 236 23.85 22.10 -18.60
N ARG A 237 24.91 21.84 -17.81
CA ARG A 237 25.43 20.47 -17.59
C ARG A 237 24.75 19.75 -16.41
N THR A 238 24.26 18.54 -16.63
CA THR A 238 23.84 17.61 -15.56
C THR A 238 25.05 16.88 -14.97
N ASN A 239 25.18 16.82 -13.64
CA ASN A 239 26.15 15.94 -12.99
C ASN A 239 25.55 14.53 -12.78
N LEU A 240 25.74 13.64 -13.76
CA LEU A 240 25.17 12.28 -13.73
C LEU A 240 25.90 11.30 -12.81
N THR A 241 27.05 11.68 -12.24
CA THR A 241 27.99 10.75 -11.56
C THR A 241 27.34 9.93 -10.45
N ARG A 242 26.44 10.53 -9.66
CA ARG A 242 25.75 9.86 -8.53
C ARG A 242 24.70 8.82 -8.96
N LEU A 243 24.24 8.84 -10.22
CA LEU A 243 23.21 7.93 -10.73
C LEU A 243 23.77 6.58 -11.21
N SER A 244 25.06 6.55 -11.53
CA SER A 244 25.76 5.47 -12.25
C SER A 244 25.49 4.05 -11.75
N LYS A 245 25.41 3.82 -10.43
CA LYS A 245 25.25 2.48 -9.84
C LYS A 245 23.88 1.83 -10.09
N HIS A 246 22.83 2.61 -10.31
CA HIS A 246 21.45 2.12 -10.42
C HIS A 246 20.73 2.60 -11.70
N CYS A 247 21.41 3.39 -12.54
CA CYS A 247 20.83 4.00 -13.72
C CYS A 247 21.76 3.85 -14.94
N ARG A 248 21.18 3.51 -16.10
CA ARG A 248 21.87 3.44 -17.39
C ARG A 248 21.54 4.70 -18.21
N VAL A 249 22.54 5.26 -18.89
CA VAL A 249 22.37 6.44 -19.76
C VAL A 249 22.24 5.97 -21.21
N LEU A 250 21.05 6.12 -21.78
CA LEU A 250 20.78 5.87 -23.19
C LEU A 250 21.05 7.15 -23.99
N ARG A 251 21.79 7.04 -25.09
CA ARG A 251 22.13 8.16 -25.99
C ARG A 251 21.29 8.09 -27.27
N GLN A 252 21.03 9.26 -27.87
CA GLN A 252 20.35 9.42 -29.16
C GLN A 252 19.11 8.53 -29.27
N ILE A 253 18.18 8.72 -28.35
CA ILE A 253 17.10 7.77 -28.06
C ILE A 253 15.75 8.42 -28.30
N CYS A 254 14.92 7.79 -29.11
CA CYS A 254 13.55 8.20 -29.35
C CYS A 254 12.58 7.29 -28.61
N MET A 255 11.46 7.84 -28.15
CA MET A 255 10.35 7.09 -27.57
C MET A 255 9.17 7.13 -28.53
N HIS A 256 8.67 5.95 -28.92
CA HIS A 256 7.53 5.82 -29.82
C HIS A 256 6.65 4.66 -29.36
N GLN A 257 5.43 4.97 -28.93
CA GLN A 257 4.53 4.03 -28.24
C GLN A 257 5.28 3.38 -27.06
N GLU A 258 5.21 2.05 -26.90
CA GLU A 258 5.96 1.29 -25.88
C GLU A 258 7.40 0.91 -26.29
N THR A 259 7.95 1.54 -27.34
CA THR A 259 9.26 1.19 -27.90
C THR A 259 10.25 2.35 -27.84
N LEU A 260 11.39 2.07 -27.23
CA LEU A 260 12.60 2.87 -27.26
C LEU A 260 13.40 2.53 -28.53
N VAL A 261 13.72 3.55 -29.33
CA VAL A 261 14.42 3.43 -30.61
C VAL A 261 15.75 4.18 -30.50
N THR A 262 16.88 3.46 -30.49
CA THR A 262 18.21 4.08 -30.38
C THR A 262 18.86 4.28 -31.74
N HIS A 263 19.36 5.49 -31.95
CA HIS A 263 20.14 5.91 -33.11
C HIS A 263 21.63 6.11 -32.73
N ASP A 264 22.05 5.66 -31.53
CA ASP A 264 23.46 5.58 -31.16
C ASP A 264 24.17 4.62 -32.13
N TRP A 265 25.22 5.11 -32.79
CA TRP A 265 25.95 4.37 -33.81
C TRP A 265 26.52 3.04 -33.28
N ARG A 266 26.80 2.94 -31.98
CA ARG A 266 27.27 1.70 -31.33
C ARG A 266 26.30 0.55 -31.51
N TYR A 267 24.99 0.79 -31.54
CA TYR A 267 23.98 -0.26 -31.68
C TYR A 267 23.37 -0.37 -33.09
N SER A 268 23.79 0.49 -34.02
CA SER A 268 23.27 0.53 -35.40
C SER A 268 23.58 -0.75 -36.17
N TYR A 269 22.61 -1.29 -36.91
CA TYR A 269 22.85 -2.40 -37.83
C TYR A 269 23.80 -2.05 -38.98
N ALA A 270 23.95 -0.76 -39.32
CA ALA A 270 24.91 -0.27 -40.30
C ALA A 270 26.35 -0.17 -39.76
N ASN A 271 26.55 -0.31 -38.44
CA ASN A 271 27.88 -0.34 -37.84
C ASN A 271 28.44 -1.79 -37.91
N PRO A 272 29.56 -2.03 -38.61
CA PRO A 272 30.18 -3.37 -38.68
C PRO A 272 30.85 -3.79 -37.36
N ARG A 273 31.05 -2.85 -36.41
CA ARG A 273 31.56 -3.07 -35.06
C ARG A 273 30.49 -2.81 -33.99
N ARG A 274 29.21 -3.11 -34.30
CA ARG A 274 28.12 -2.84 -33.36
C ARG A 274 28.25 -3.66 -32.05
N GLU A 275 27.96 -2.99 -30.95
CA GLU A 275 27.73 -3.59 -29.63
C GLU A 275 26.35 -4.29 -29.62
N PRO A 276 26.15 -5.32 -28.78
CA PRO A 276 24.80 -5.77 -28.44
C PRO A 276 24.02 -4.64 -27.75
N LEU A 277 22.70 -4.64 -27.89
CA LEU A 277 21.87 -3.72 -27.11
C LEU A 277 22.04 -3.99 -25.61
N PRO A 278 22.07 -2.95 -24.76
CA PRO A 278 22.10 -3.13 -23.31
C PRO A 278 20.79 -3.80 -22.86
N ASP A 279 20.88 -4.74 -21.92
CA ASP A 279 19.67 -5.35 -21.38
C ASP A 279 18.85 -4.32 -20.58
N MET A 280 17.53 -4.42 -20.75
CA MET A 280 16.55 -3.47 -20.24
C MET A 280 15.88 -4.03 -18.98
N PRO A 281 15.88 -3.29 -17.86
CA PRO A 281 15.37 -3.77 -16.58
C PRO A 281 13.88 -4.10 -16.66
N TRP A 282 13.52 -5.22 -16.04
CA TRP A 282 12.14 -5.69 -15.96
C TRP A 282 11.42 -5.09 -14.75
N VAL A 283 10.15 -4.76 -14.92
CA VAL A 283 9.16 -4.83 -13.83
C VAL A 283 8.80 -6.30 -13.70
N GLU A 284 9.28 -6.93 -12.63
CA GLU A 284 9.17 -8.36 -12.39
C GLU A 284 7.95 -8.71 -11.54
N ASN A 285 7.61 -7.80 -10.63
CA ASN A 285 6.53 -7.97 -9.68
C ASN A 285 5.64 -6.75 -9.75
N TRP A 286 4.39 -6.92 -10.15
CA TRP A 286 3.40 -5.86 -10.14
C TRP A 286 1.99 -6.45 -10.00
N ASN A 287 1.11 -5.67 -9.39
CA ASN A 287 -0.32 -5.93 -9.25
C ASN A 287 -1.08 -5.00 -10.19
N PHE A 288 -2.15 -5.51 -10.81
CA PHE A 288 -3.04 -4.69 -11.64
C PHE A 288 -4.00 -3.91 -10.72
N PRO A 289 -4.10 -2.57 -10.84
CA PRO A 289 -5.04 -1.77 -10.07
C PRO A 289 -6.48 -2.06 -10.51
N ALA A 290 -7.08 -3.08 -9.89
CA ALA A 290 -8.45 -3.52 -10.21
C ALA A 290 -9.48 -2.46 -9.80
N THR A 291 -10.54 -2.31 -10.59
CA THR A 291 -11.63 -1.33 -10.38
C THR A 291 -12.43 -1.54 -9.09
N VAL A 292 -12.27 -2.69 -8.42
CA VAL A 292 -12.89 -3.02 -7.12
C VAL A 292 -12.10 -2.48 -5.92
N GLY A 293 -11.37 -1.37 -6.11
CA GLY A 293 -10.79 -0.57 -5.04
C GLY A 293 -9.68 -1.21 -4.20
N THR A 294 -9.32 -2.46 -4.49
CA THR A 294 -8.47 -3.27 -3.62
C THR A 294 -7.41 -4.02 -4.42
N ASN A 295 -6.18 -3.52 -4.35
CA ASN A 295 -4.97 -4.27 -4.67
C ASN A 295 -4.80 -5.40 -3.64
N THR A 296 -5.63 -6.44 -3.74
CA THR A 296 -5.47 -7.65 -2.94
C THR A 296 -4.34 -8.48 -3.54
N ASP A 297 -3.22 -8.59 -2.81
CA ASP A 297 -2.13 -9.49 -3.22
C ASP A 297 -2.57 -10.97 -3.24
N ALA A 298 -3.75 -11.25 -2.67
CA ALA A 298 -4.45 -12.53 -2.72
C ALA A 298 -5.09 -12.83 -4.08
N LEU A 299 -5.33 -11.88 -4.99
CA LEU A 299 -5.70 -12.23 -6.36
C LEU A 299 -4.47 -12.78 -7.10
N LYS A 300 -4.61 -13.96 -7.73
CA LYS A 300 -3.49 -14.68 -8.33
C LYS A 300 -3.03 -13.98 -9.61
N GLY A 301 -2.02 -13.13 -9.45
CA GLY A 301 -1.47 -12.38 -10.57
C GLY A 301 -0.38 -11.43 -10.13
N ARG A 302 0.84 -11.96 -9.91
CA ARG A 302 2.01 -11.20 -10.38
C ARG A 302 1.80 -11.06 -11.88
N GLY A 303 1.61 -9.84 -12.37
CA GLY A 303 1.45 -9.64 -13.81
C GLY A 303 2.68 -10.15 -14.57
N PRO A 304 2.55 -10.50 -15.87
CA PRO A 304 3.68 -10.97 -16.66
C PRO A 304 4.84 -9.96 -16.59
N ARG A 305 6.09 -10.46 -16.53
CA ARG A 305 7.29 -9.62 -16.50
C ARG A 305 7.23 -8.61 -17.64
N TYR A 306 7.23 -7.33 -17.31
CA TYR A 306 7.03 -6.24 -18.27
C TYR A 306 8.31 -5.42 -18.42
N ARG A 307 8.68 -5.11 -19.66
CA ARG A 307 9.74 -4.15 -19.99
C ARG A 307 9.42 -3.41 -21.26
N LEU A 308 9.87 -2.16 -21.34
CA LEU A 308 9.89 -1.44 -22.61
C LEU A 308 10.83 -2.13 -23.59
N ARG A 309 10.46 -2.13 -24.87
CA ARG A 309 11.26 -2.72 -25.94
C ARG A 309 12.32 -1.72 -26.38
N LEU A 310 13.60 -2.10 -26.33
CA LEU A 310 14.67 -1.35 -26.98
C LEU A 310 15.00 -1.99 -28.33
N ARG A 311 15.14 -1.18 -29.38
CA ARG A 311 15.64 -1.61 -30.70
C ARG A 311 16.50 -0.52 -31.34
N PRO A 312 17.35 -0.84 -32.34
CA PRO A 312 18.00 0.19 -33.14
C PRO A 312 16.99 0.86 -34.07
N GLY A 313 17.28 2.09 -34.46
CA GLY A 313 16.66 2.75 -35.62
C GLY A 313 17.08 2.09 -36.94
N SER A 314 16.27 2.29 -37.97
CA SER A 314 16.43 1.70 -39.30
C SER A 314 16.21 2.74 -40.42
N ALA A 315 16.39 2.35 -41.68
CA ALA A 315 15.99 3.18 -42.82
C ALA A 315 14.47 3.18 -43.06
N PHE A 316 13.72 2.27 -42.41
CA PHE A 316 12.30 1.99 -42.66
C PHE A 316 11.41 2.41 -41.48
N GLU A 317 11.84 3.40 -40.69
CA GLU A 317 11.01 3.93 -39.61
C GLU A 317 9.70 4.52 -40.13
N PRO A 318 8.56 4.34 -39.43
CA PRO A 318 7.25 4.72 -39.94
C PRO A 318 7.06 6.24 -40.04
N THR A 319 7.57 7.01 -39.08
CA THR A 319 7.40 8.46 -38.99
C THR A 319 8.63 9.22 -39.48
N ALA A 320 8.45 10.44 -39.99
CA ALA A 320 9.57 11.30 -40.37
C ALA A 320 10.47 11.61 -39.17
N ALA A 321 9.89 11.88 -37.98
CA ALA A 321 10.63 12.16 -36.75
C ALA A 321 11.48 10.97 -36.23
N LEU A 322 11.29 9.75 -36.74
CA LEU A 322 12.18 8.61 -36.47
C LEU A 322 13.17 8.35 -37.61
N ARG A 323 12.85 8.69 -38.87
CA ARG A 323 13.81 8.61 -39.99
C ARG A 323 14.87 9.71 -39.90
N GLU A 324 14.46 10.91 -39.50
CA GLU A 324 15.29 12.12 -39.39
C GLU A 324 15.13 12.73 -37.96
N PRO A 325 15.69 12.07 -36.93
CA PRO A 325 15.42 12.41 -35.54
C PRO A 325 16.16 13.68 -35.07
N VAL A 326 15.38 14.67 -34.63
CA VAL A 326 15.88 15.88 -33.95
C VAL A 326 15.96 15.60 -32.45
N PHE A 327 17.17 15.55 -31.90
CA PHE A 327 17.41 15.16 -30.51
C PHE A 327 17.38 16.36 -29.54
N SER A 328 16.36 16.41 -28.69
CA SER A 328 16.27 17.33 -27.55
C SER A 328 17.51 17.22 -26.64
N ASN A 329 18.15 18.35 -26.33
CA ASN A 329 19.19 18.47 -25.29
C ASN A 329 18.72 19.27 -24.06
N CYS A 330 17.48 19.78 -24.10
CA CYS A 330 16.92 20.67 -23.09
C CYS A 330 15.79 20.02 -22.27
N THR A 331 15.32 18.83 -22.68
CA THR A 331 14.48 17.92 -21.91
C THR A 331 15.31 16.68 -21.56
N LEU A 332 15.33 16.25 -20.31
CA LEU A 332 16.10 15.08 -19.87
C LEU A 332 15.17 14.06 -19.20
N PRO A 333 14.60 13.09 -19.94
CA PRO A 333 13.74 12.09 -19.33
C PRO A 333 14.53 11.19 -18.37
N LEU A 334 14.10 11.14 -17.11
CA LEU A 334 14.55 10.14 -16.13
C LEU A 334 13.45 9.10 -15.98
N MET A 335 13.68 7.96 -16.62
CA MET A 335 12.79 6.82 -16.69
C MET A 335 12.96 5.94 -15.44
N ILE A 336 11.88 5.81 -14.67
CA ILE A 336 11.81 5.06 -13.42
C ILE A 336 11.21 3.68 -13.73
N VAL A 337 11.94 2.62 -13.42
CA VAL A 337 11.47 1.24 -13.51
C VAL A 337 11.33 0.68 -12.10
N ALA A 338 10.09 0.50 -11.65
CA ALA A 338 9.74 0.15 -10.28
C ALA A 338 8.93 -1.14 -10.22
N ASP A 339 9.29 -2.04 -9.30
CA ASP A 339 8.43 -3.15 -8.90
C ASP A 339 7.32 -2.66 -7.94
N PHE A 340 6.14 -3.25 -8.07
CA PHE A 340 4.89 -2.87 -7.40
C PHE A 340 4.57 -1.37 -7.46
N PRO A 341 4.54 -0.73 -8.65
CA PRO A 341 4.32 0.72 -8.75
C PRO A 341 2.96 1.14 -8.15
N PHE A 342 1.92 0.34 -8.33
CA PHE A 342 0.59 0.59 -7.75
C PHE A 342 0.46 0.20 -6.26
N ASN A 343 1.52 -0.29 -5.62
CA ASN A 343 1.61 -0.37 -4.15
C ASN A 343 2.38 0.86 -3.64
N MET A 344 1.64 1.81 -3.07
CA MET A 344 2.19 3.07 -2.55
C MET A 344 3.37 2.88 -1.58
N GLY A 345 3.37 1.83 -0.76
CA GLY A 345 4.43 1.58 0.23
C GLY A 345 5.74 1.06 -0.37
N GLU A 346 5.65 0.15 -1.35
CA GLU A 346 6.82 -0.31 -2.11
C GLU A 346 7.34 0.80 -3.03
N PHE A 347 6.45 1.50 -3.74
CA PHE A 347 6.81 2.63 -4.61
C PHE A 347 7.52 3.74 -3.82
N PHE A 348 6.96 4.16 -2.69
CA PHE A 348 7.57 5.19 -1.85
C PHE A 348 8.95 4.76 -1.33
N ALA A 349 9.08 3.53 -0.82
CA ALA A 349 10.35 3.05 -0.28
C ALA A 349 11.43 2.85 -1.35
N LYS A 350 11.08 2.37 -2.56
CA LYS A 350 12.04 2.08 -3.64
C LYS A 350 12.35 3.27 -4.55
N VAL A 351 11.36 4.12 -4.85
CA VAL A 351 11.51 5.24 -5.80
C VAL A 351 11.67 6.56 -5.08
N VAL A 352 10.76 6.88 -4.17
CA VAL A 352 10.69 8.23 -3.56
C VAL A 352 11.88 8.43 -2.61
N SER A 353 12.27 7.41 -1.84
CA SER A 353 13.50 7.46 -1.02
C SER A 353 14.81 7.47 -1.83
N ALA A 354 14.76 7.08 -3.12
CA ALA A 354 15.90 7.18 -4.03
C ALA A 354 16.04 8.59 -4.60
N LEU A 355 14.94 9.16 -5.12
CA LEU A 355 14.88 10.53 -5.66
C LEU A 355 15.22 11.59 -4.62
N ASP A 356 14.80 11.37 -3.36
CA ASP A 356 15.16 12.18 -2.18
C ASP A 356 16.67 12.39 -1.95
N ARG A 357 17.51 11.55 -2.57
CA ARG A 357 18.98 11.58 -2.43
C ARG A 357 19.70 12.14 -3.63
N LEU A 358 18.97 12.48 -4.69
CA LEU A 358 19.51 12.88 -5.97
C LEU A 358 19.41 14.39 -6.12
N GLU A 359 20.53 15.02 -6.46
CA GLU A 359 20.56 16.42 -6.90
C GLU A 359 20.03 16.45 -8.34
N MET A 360 18.72 16.68 -8.46
CA MET A 360 17.99 16.64 -9.73
C MET A 360 18.26 17.91 -10.54
N ASP A 361 18.55 17.75 -11.83
CA ASP A 361 18.69 18.84 -12.80
C ASP A 361 17.30 19.39 -13.16
N ASP A 362 17.18 20.71 -13.26
CA ASP A 362 15.92 21.42 -13.50
C ASP A 362 15.20 21.02 -14.81
N ARG A 363 15.91 20.37 -15.75
CA ARG A 363 15.36 19.82 -17.01
C ARG A 363 14.84 18.39 -16.90
N VAL A 364 14.97 17.74 -15.73
CA VAL A 364 14.56 16.34 -15.60
C VAL A 364 13.05 16.22 -15.63
N THR A 365 12.54 15.50 -16.62
CA THR A 365 11.15 15.04 -16.67
C THR A 365 11.11 13.64 -16.07
N LEU A 366 10.34 13.44 -15.00
CA LEU A 366 10.17 12.13 -14.37
C LEU A 366 9.17 11.28 -15.17
N VAL A 367 9.61 10.11 -15.62
CA VAL A 367 8.83 9.22 -16.49
C VAL A 367 8.70 7.84 -15.84
N LEU A 368 7.52 7.47 -15.36
CA LEU A 368 7.30 6.15 -14.75
C LEU A 368 7.01 5.10 -15.84
N GLN A 369 7.80 4.02 -15.86
CA GLN A 369 7.47 2.81 -16.62
C GLN A 369 6.36 2.04 -15.90
N THR A 370 5.11 2.41 -16.19
CA THR A 370 3.94 1.64 -15.77
C THR A 370 3.73 0.42 -16.67
N PRO A 371 3.29 -0.73 -16.12
CA PRO A 371 2.92 -1.89 -16.91
C PRO A 371 1.69 -1.59 -17.77
N MET A 372 1.66 -2.11 -19.00
CA MET A 372 0.56 -1.99 -19.96
C MET A 372 0.09 -0.53 -20.22
N VAL A 373 0.99 0.45 -20.08
CA VAL A 373 0.68 1.90 -20.25
C VAL A 373 -0.46 2.38 -19.33
N LEU A 374 -0.64 1.73 -18.18
CA LEU A 374 -1.57 2.21 -17.15
C LEU A 374 -1.19 3.61 -16.68
N GLY A 375 -2.19 4.48 -16.48
CA GLY A 375 -1.98 5.85 -16.03
C GLY A 375 -1.40 5.96 -14.60
N LEU A 376 -0.89 7.14 -14.25
CA LEU A 376 -0.42 7.41 -12.89
C LEU A 376 -1.59 7.44 -11.89
N ALA A 377 -1.60 6.52 -10.92
CA ALA A 377 -2.41 6.69 -9.71
C ALA A 377 -2.00 7.99 -8.97
N ALA A 378 -2.94 8.66 -8.31
CA ALA A 378 -2.76 10.05 -7.87
C ALA A 378 -1.56 10.27 -6.94
N PHE A 379 -1.23 9.31 -6.07
CA PHE A 379 -0.07 9.38 -5.18
C PHE A 379 1.26 9.53 -5.94
N HIS A 380 1.43 8.93 -7.14
CA HIS A 380 2.65 9.12 -7.93
C HIS A 380 2.86 10.60 -8.25
N SER A 381 1.81 11.29 -8.70
CA SER A 381 1.88 12.71 -9.07
C SER A 381 2.27 13.61 -7.90
N LEU A 382 1.81 13.28 -6.68
CA LEU A 382 2.07 14.07 -5.47
C LEU A 382 3.45 13.80 -4.87
N LEU A 383 3.87 12.53 -4.86
CA LEU A 383 5.15 12.09 -4.32
C LEU A 383 6.32 12.45 -5.24
N LEU A 384 6.13 12.47 -6.56
CA LEU A 384 7.18 12.82 -7.52
C LEU A 384 7.33 14.35 -7.75
N MET A 385 6.28 15.13 -7.49
CA MET A 385 6.24 16.58 -7.76
C MET A 385 7.42 17.38 -7.17
N PRO A 386 7.93 17.13 -5.95
CA PRO A 386 9.04 17.93 -5.43
C PRO A 386 10.42 17.64 -6.05
N TYR A 387 10.54 16.61 -6.89
CA TYR A 387 11.81 16.19 -7.51
C TYR A 387 11.94 16.57 -9.00
N SER A 388 11.00 17.38 -9.52
CA SER A 388 10.96 17.81 -10.92
C SER A 388 10.15 19.09 -11.07
N ARG A 389 10.61 20.04 -11.89
CA ARG A 389 9.83 21.25 -12.26
C ARG A 389 8.66 20.93 -13.20
N TYR A 390 8.68 19.75 -13.81
CA TYR A 390 7.67 19.23 -14.72
C TYR A 390 6.76 18.24 -14.00
N PRO A 391 5.47 18.14 -14.38
CA PRO A 391 4.63 17.03 -13.92
C PRO A 391 5.26 15.70 -14.34
N ALA A 392 5.27 14.72 -13.43
CA ALA A 392 5.64 13.35 -13.75
C ALA A 392 4.61 12.73 -14.71
N ILE A 393 5.07 11.90 -15.63
CA ILE A 393 4.27 11.26 -16.68
C ILE A 393 4.55 9.75 -16.76
N THR A 394 3.75 9.01 -17.50
CA THR A 394 4.04 7.62 -17.88
C THR A 394 4.97 7.53 -19.08
N ALA A 395 5.60 6.36 -19.25
CA ALA A 395 6.31 6.00 -20.48
C ALA A 395 5.41 6.08 -21.74
N GLY A 396 4.12 5.76 -21.62
CA GLY A 396 3.16 5.85 -22.72
C GLY A 396 2.82 7.28 -23.13
N GLU A 397 2.74 8.22 -22.16
CA GLU A 397 2.59 9.66 -22.47
C GLU A 397 3.85 10.22 -23.15
N LEU A 398 5.05 9.84 -22.72
CA LEU A 398 6.31 10.21 -23.39
C LEU A 398 6.36 9.70 -24.84
N GLY A 399 5.93 8.44 -25.06
CA GLY A 399 5.90 7.79 -26.36
C GLY A 399 4.67 8.09 -27.22
N SER A 400 3.67 8.80 -26.70
CA SER A 400 2.50 9.23 -27.45
C SER A 400 2.94 10.12 -28.60
N THR A 401 2.39 9.91 -29.80
CA THR A 401 2.55 10.89 -30.89
C THR A 401 1.81 12.16 -30.48
N GLY A 402 2.52 13.27 -30.38
CA GLY A 402 1.92 14.56 -30.01
C GLY A 402 0.78 14.90 -30.97
N CYS A 403 -0.27 15.54 -30.45
CA CYS A 403 -1.52 15.72 -31.17
C CYS A 403 -1.28 16.28 -32.58
N ASN A 404 -1.59 15.47 -33.62
CA ASN A 404 -1.33 15.84 -35.01
C ASN A 404 -2.00 17.18 -35.40
N ASP A 405 -3.13 17.49 -34.75
CA ASP A 405 -3.91 18.72 -34.97
C ASP A 405 -3.28 19.98 -34.35
N CYS A 406 -2.23 19.86 -33.52
CA CYS A 406 -1.48 21.03 -33.02
C CYS A 406 -0.81 21.86 -34.13
N ILE A 407 -0.59 21.25 -35.32
CA ILE A 407 -0.07 21.94 -36.51
C ILE A 407 -1.24 22.45 -37.40
N GLY A 408 -2.47 21.97 -37.18
CA GLY A 408 -3.68 22.32 -37.94
C GLY A 408 -4.26 23.71 -37.65
N GLY A 409 -3.61 24.52 -36.81
CA GLY A 409 -4.07 25.86 -36.40
C GLY A 409 -4.09 26.94 -37.51
N GLY A 410 -3.83 26.59 -38.77
CA GLY A 410 -3.87 27.51 -39.91
C GLY A 410 -4.39 26.85 -41.19
N GLY A 411 -5.44 27.44 -41.79
CA GLY A 411 -5.80 27.17 -43.19
C GLY A 411 -7.05 26.33 -43.48
N GLY A 412 -7.92 26.06 -42.50
CA GLY A 412 -9.19 25.30 -42.70
C GLY A 412 -10.44 26.19 -42.83
N GLY A 413 -10.64 26.86 -43.96
CA GLY A 413 -11.74 27.83 -44.14
C GLY A 413 -13.14 27.22 -44.28
N GLY A 414 -13.84 26.97 -43.16
CA GLY A 414 -15.24 26.55 -43.11
C GLY A 414 -16.15 27.61 -42.48
N GLY A 415 -16.75 28.50 -43.28
CA GLY A 415 -17.58 29.59 -42.77
C GLY A 415 -18.98 29.14 -42.32
N GLY A 416 -19.34 29.38 -41.06
CA GLY A 416 -20.67 29.01 -40.53
C GLY A 416 -21.05 29.67 -39.19
N ARG A 417 -21.78 30.79 -39.26
CA ARG A 417 -22.45 31.50 -38.14
C ARG A 417 -21.59 31.90 -36.93
N SER A 418 -21.26 33.19 -36.88
CA SER A 418 -20.84 33.90 -35.67
C SER A 418 -21.94 33.92 -34.59
N ASP A 419 -21.61 33.49 -33.36
CA ASP A 419 -22.33 33.93 -32.15
C ASP A 419 -21.75 35.28 -31.68
N PRO A 420 -22.52 36.38 -31.65
CA PRO A 420 -21.97 37.70 -31.35
C PRO A 420 -21.70 38.02 -29.86
N ARG A 421 -21.98 37.10 -28.92
CA ARG A 421 -22.19 37.49 -27.50
C ARG A 421 -21.07 37.19 -26.50
N VAL A 422 -19.99 36.52 -26.88
CA VAL A 422 -18.81 36.36 -25.99
C VAL A 422 -17.86 37.54 -26.21
N GLY A 423 -17.95 38.56 -25.34
CA GLY A 423 -17.08 39.73 -25.33
C GLY A 423 -15.63 39.34 -25.02
N GLY A 424 -14.84 39.09 -26.07
CA GLY A 424 -13.53 38.46 -25.95
C GLY A 424 -12.47 39.32 -25.25
N THR A 425 -12.03 38.89 -24.08
CA THR A 425 -10.70 39.27 -23.58
C THR A 425 -9.67 38.64 -24.51
N GLN A 426 -8.91 39.45 -25.26
CA GLN A 426 -7.79 38.97 -26.06
C GLN A 426 -6.65 38.52 -25.12
N VAL A 427 -6.75 37.28 -24.62
CA VAL A 427 -5.59 36.57 -24.06
C VAL A 427 -4.59 36.44 -25.20
N GLY A 428 -3.49 37.20 -25.12
CA GLY A 428 -2.52 37.32 -26.20
C GLY A 428 -1.95 35.97 -26.63
N ALA A 429 -1.49 35.89 -27.89
CA ALA A 429 -0.91 34.68 -28.49
C ALA A 429 0.49 34.35 -27.94
N GLY A 430 0.61 34.25 -26.62
CA GLY A 430 1.80 33.71 -25.95
C GLY A 430 2.04 32.27 -26.41
N SER A 431 3.31 31.95 -26.69
CA SER A 431 3.72 30.63 -27.18
C SER A 431 3.22 29.53 -26.25
N ARG A 432 2.23 28.76 -26.70
CA ARG A 432 1.75 27.57 -25.99
C ARG A 432 2.78 26.47 -26.18
N ARG A 433 3.43 26.04 -25.09
CA ARG A 433 4.25 24.82 -25.10
C ARG A 433 3.39 23.66 -25.59
N ALA A 434 3.94 22.82 -26.47
CA ALA A 434 3.21 21.66 -26.99
C ALA A 434 2.79 20.67 -25.88
N VAL A 435 3.61 20.55 -24.83
CA VAL A 435 3.35 19.71 -23.65
C VAL A 435 3.75 20.43 -22.36
N PRO A 436 3.08 20.16 -21.22
CA PRO A 436 3.42 20.77 -19.93
C PRO A 436 4.70 20.19 -19.31
N TRP A 437 5.16 19.02 -19.77
CA TRP A 437 6.28 18.26 -19.20
C TRP A 437 7.66 18.53 -19.82
N SER A 438 7.74 19.51 -20.74
CA SER A 438 8.98 19.99 -21.36
C SER A 438 9.02 21.53 -21.37
N SER A 439 10.20 22.11 -21.57
CA SER A 439 10.40 23.52 -21.90
C SER A 439 10.25 23.82 -23.41
N GLU A 440 10.26 22.80 -24.27
CA GLU A 440 10.38 22.97 -25.72
C GLU A 440 9.06 23.36 -26.40
N PRO A 441 9.12 24.15 -27.51
CA PRO A 441 7.91 24.64 -28.19
C PRO A 441 7.16 23.54 -28.96
N VAL A 442 7.83 22.43 -29.28
CA VAL A 442 7.28 21.23 -29.93
C VAL A 442 7.51 20.05 -28.99
N GLN A 443 6.63 19.04 -29.00
CA GLN A 443 6.80 17.85 -28.16
C GLN A 443 8.05 17.07 -28.60
N PRO A 444 9.06 16.89 -27.72
CA PRO A 444 10.23 16.10 -28.07
C PRO A 444 9.87 14.61 -28.05
N HIS A 445 10.08 13.93 -29.17
CA HIS A 445 10.00 12.47 -29.27
C HIS A 445 11.37 11.79 -29.22
N CYS A 446 12.43 12.56 -29.43
CA CYS A 446 13.82 12.11 -29.51
C CYS A 446 14.70 12.95 -28.58
N PHE A 447 15.54 12.28 -27.80
CA PHE A 447 16.34 12.87 -26.72
C PHE A 447 17.82 12.55 -26.92
N ARG A 448 18.69 13.54 -26.73
CA ARG A 448 20.15 13.39 -26.80
C ARG A 448 20.63 12.40 -25.74
N ARG A 449 19.97 12.42 -24.57
CA ARG A 449 20.16 11.52 -23.43
C ARG A 449 18.80 11.17 -22.80
N MET A 450 18.65 9.92 -22.37
CA MET A 450 17.64 9.49 -21.39
C MET A 450 18.37 8.74 -20.28
N ILE A 451 17.95 8.94 -19.04
CA ILE A 451 18.43 8.18 -17.88
C ILE A 451 17.37 7.12 -17.59
N MET A 452 17.75 5.87 -17.33
CA MET A 452 16.82 4.81 -16.95
C MET A 452 17.32 4.11 -15.69
N CYS A 453 16.53 4.17 -14.62
CA CYS A 453 16.88 3.68 -13.29
C CYS A 453 15.98 2.51 -12.85
N LYS A 454 16.56 1.44 -12.27
CA LYS A 454 15.84 0.47 -11.42
C LYS A 454 16.50 0.42 -10.06
N TRP A 455 15.74 0.74 -9.01
CA TRP A 455 16.22 0.72 -7.63
C TRP A 455 15.64 -0.47 -6.88
N ASP A 456 16.51 -1.36 -6.40
CA ASP A 456 16.16 -2.38 -5.41
C ASP A 456 16.77 -2.02 -4.05
N LEU A 457 16.06 -1.16 -3.31
CA LEU A 457 16.55 -0.54 -2.07
C LEU A 457 16.12 -1.25 -0.79
N GLN A 458 15.61 -2.49 -0.86
CA GLN A 458 15.10 -3.18 0.35
C GLN A 458 16.18 -3.45 1.43
N THR A 459 17.46 -3.54 1.04
CA THR A 459 18.49 -4.27 1.82
C THR A 459 19.53 -3.44 2.59
N GLY A 460 19.52 -2.10 2.54
CA GLY A 460 20.38 -1.33 3.48
C GLY A 460 20.74 0.13 3.15
N GLY A 461 20.38 0.64 1.97
CA GLY A 461 20.85 1.96 1.54
C GLY A 461 20.05 3.17 2.01
N GLY A 462 18.70 3.10 1.97
CA GLY A 462 17.78 4.24 1.78
C GLY A 462 17.68 5.31 2.89
N THR A 463 17.07 6.46 2.57
CA THR A 463 16.76 7.50 3.57
C THR A 463 15.66 6.98 4.50
N PRO A 464 15.73 7.23 5.83
CA PRO A 464 14.63 6.99 6.76
C PRO A 464 13.28 7.48 6.22
N LEU A 465 12.31 6.57 6.04
CA LEU A 465 11.12 6.83 5.22
C LEU A 465 10.22 7.92 5.82
N ALA A 466 10.15 7.99 7.16
CA ALA A 466 9.48 9.07 7.87
C ALA A 466 10.12 10.45 7.61
N MET A 467 11.43 10.54 7.37
CA MET A 467 12.12 11.81 7.05
C MET A 467 11.81 12.27 5.62
N VAL A 468 11.79 11.33 4.66
CA VAL A 468 11.35 11.61 3.27
C VAL A 468 9.91 12.13 3.29
N ALA A 469 9.02 11.43 4.00
CA ALA A 469 7.61 11.79 4.10
C ALA A 469 7.42 13.17 4.76
N ASN A 470 8.18 13.49 5.82
CA ASN A 470 8.11 14.80 6.44
C ASN A 470 8.64 15.92 5.52
N ARG A 471 9.70 15.69 4.72
CA ARG A 471 10.16 16.66 3.70
C ARG A 471 9.08 16.94 2.65
N LEU A 472 8.42 15.89 2.14
CA LEU A 472 7.32 16.02 1.19
C LEU A 472 6.15 16.81 1.78
N VAL A 473 5.78 16.54 3.04
CA VAL A 473 4.75 17.32 3.76
C VAL A 473 5.16 18.78 3.92
N THR A 474 6.40 19.08 4.29
CA THR A 474 6.89 20.48 4.36
C THR A 474 6.76 21.19 3.01
N ALA A 475 7.07 20.50 1.90
CA ALA A 475 6.89 21.05 0.55
C ALA A 475 5.40 21.26 0.21
N TRP A 476 4.52 20.32 0.53
CA TRP A 476 3.07 20.46 0.29
C TRP A 476 2.43 21.56 1.15
N VAL A 477 2.87 21.74 2.40
CA VAL A 477 2.43 22.85 3.26
C VAL A 477 2.92 24.19 2.72
N GLY A 478 4.20 24.29 2.33
CA GLY A 478 4.77 25.50 1.72
C GLY A 478 4.11 25.88 0.38
N ALA A 479 3.60 24.89 -0.36
CA ALA A 479 2.83 25.08 -1.59
C ALA A 479 1.32 25.28 -1.38
N GLY A 480 0.83 25.31 -0.12
CA GLY A 480 -0.60 25.46 0.18
C GLY A 480 -1.48 24.27 -0.25
N LEU A 481 -0.89 23.11 -0.50
CA LEU A 481 -1.57 21.92 -1.02
C LEU A 481 -2.19 21.02 0.07
N LEU A 482 -1.68 21.06 1.30
CA LEU A 482 -2.19 20.22 2.39
C LEU A 482 -3.49 20.84 2.95
N PRO A 483 -4.66 20.17 2.84
CA PRO A 483 -5.90 20.68 3.40
C PRO A 483 -5.93 20.55 4.93
N PRO A 484 -6.85 21.24 5.63
CA PRO A 484 -7.18 20.92 7.01
C PRO A 484 -7.60 19.46 7.16
N SER A 485 -7.31 18.84 8.31
CA SER A 485 -7.70 17.44 8.56
C SER A 485 -9.22 17.23 8.40
N PRO A 486 -9.66 16.23 7.61
CA PRO A 486 -11.08 15.88 7.52
C PRO A 486 -11.58 15.21 8.82
N VAL A 487 -10.68 14.69 9.64
CA VAL A 487 -11.01 13.95 10.87
C VAL A 487 -11.23 14.91 12.03
N ARG A 488 -12.43 14.84 12.63
CA ARG A 488 -12.79 15.61 13.83
C ARG A 488 -12.78 14.71 15.06
N PHE A 489 -11.80 14.92 15.94
CA PHE A 489 -11.73 14.24 17.23
C PHE A 489 -12.73 14.86 18.23
N PRO A 490 -13.55 14.06 18.94
CA PRO A 490 -14.41 14.54 20.02
C PRO A 490 -13.64 15.32 21.10
N GLY A 491 -14.29 16.30 21.72
CA GLY A 491 -13.71 17.10 22.81
C GLY A 491 -12.74 18.22 22.38
N GLY A 492 -12.38 18.32 21.09
CA GLY A 492 -11.59 19.45 20.59
C GLY A 492 -12.33 20.79 20.71
N SER A 493 -11.95 21.63 21.67
CA SER A 493 -12.56 22.94 21.97
C SER A 493 -12.38 24.03 20.90
N GLY A 494 -11.78 23.70 19.77
CA GLY A 494 -11.47 24.64 18.70
C GLY A 494 -12.68 25.06 17.87
N ARG A 495 -13.22 26.26 18.15
CA ARG A 495 -14.07 27.02 17.21
C ARG A 495 -13.27 27.33 15.92
N GLY A 496 -13.37 26.47 14.92
CA GLY A 496 -13.04 26.79 13.52
C GLY A 496 -11.60 27.24 13.21
N GLY A 497 -10.65 27.10 14.14
CA GLY A 497 -9.27 27.54 13.96
C GLY A 497 -8.60 26.81 12.80
N SER A 498 -8.20 27.56 11.76
CA SER A 498 -7.61 27.04 10.53
C SER A 498 -6.13 26.68 10.65
N ASP A 499 -5.70 26.15 11.80
CA ASP A 499 -4.40 25.51 11.92
C ASP A 499 -4.41 24.28 11.01
N ALA A 500 -3.69 24.35 9.89
CA ALA A 500 -3.53 23.23 8.97
C ALA A 500 -2.82 22.04 9.63
N ASP A 501 -2.00 22.30 10.66
CA ASP A 501 -1.29 21.28 11.42
C ASP A 501 -1.11 21.69 12.90
N PRO A 502 -2.12 21.54 13.77
CA PRO A 502 -2.08 21.97 15.16
C PRO A 502 -1.34 20.96 16.05
N ASP A 503 -0.24 21.40 16.68
CA ASP A 503 0.70 20.52 17.38
C ASP A 503 0.01 19.60 18.42
N PRO A 504 0.21 18.27 18.34
CA PRO A 504 -0.30 17.32 19.33
C PRO A 504 0.29 17.52 20.73
N ARG A 505 1.56 17.92 20.82
CA ARG A 505 2.40 17.82 22.03
C ARG A 505 1.96 18.72 23.20
N GLY A 506 1.07 19.67 22.96
CA GLY A 506 0.48 20.54 23.98
C GLY A 506 -0.88 20.08 24.53
N LYS A 507 -1.34 18.85 24.26
CA LYS A 507 -2.73 18.43 24.51
C LYS A 507 -2.82 17.18 25.37
N SER A 508 -3.60 17.26 26.45
CA SER A 508 -3.90 16.15 27.37
C SER A 508 -4.78 15.04 26.75
N THR A 509 -5.16 15.13 25.47
CA THR A 509 -6.01 14.16 24.77
C THR A 509 -5.21 13.28 23.83
N LEU A 510 -5.11 11.97 24.14
CA LEU A 510 -4.64 10.96 23.20
C LEU A 510 -5.61 10.91 22.01
N ARG A 511 -5.11 11.02 20.78
CA ARG A 511 -5.92 11.10 19.55
C ARG A 511 -5.69 9.85 18.71
N VAL A 512 -6.68 8.97 18.63
CA VAL A 512 -6.53 7.63 18.06
C VAL A 512 -7.33 7.56 16.75
N LEU A 513 -6.63 7.50 15.62
CA LEU A 513 -7.23 7.35 14.31
C LEU A 513 -7.22 5.88 13.91
N ILE A 514 -8.39 5.31 13.70
CA ILE A 514 -8.55 3.90 13.30
C ILE A 514 -8.90 3.84 11.81
N GLU A 515 -8.12 3.08 11.04
CA GLU A 515 -8.42 2.79 9.65
C GLU A 515 -9.73 1.98 9.54
N SER A 516 -10.73 2.52 8.86
CA SER A 516 -11.88 1.76 8.38
C SER A 516 -11.65 1.36 6.93
N ARG A 517 -11.62 0.06 6.64
CA ARG A 517 -11.59 -0.45 5.28
C ARG A 517 -13.01 -0.73 4.77
N GLN A 518 -13.15 -0.66 3.45
CA GLN A 518 -14.33 -1.08 2.70
C GLN A 518 -13.80 -1.93 1.53
N GLY A 519 -14.20 -3.20 1.46
CA GLY A 519 -13.65 -4.16 0.51
C GLY A 519 -13.78 -5.60 1.01
N PRO A 520 -13.37 -6.61 0.23
CA PRO A 520 -13.69 -8.02 0.49
C PRO A 520 -12.74 -8.73 1.47
N VAL A 521 -11.80 -8.01 2.09
CA VAL A 521 -10.78 -8.53 3.02
C VAL A 521 -10.46 -7.47 4.07
N ARG A 522 -9.98 -7.88 5.26
CA ARG A 522 -9.41 -6.97 6.29
C ARG A 522 -10.31 -5.78 6.64
N ASN A 523 -11.46 -6.05 7.25
CA ASN A 523 -12.36 -5.02 7.79
C ASN A 523 -12.49 -5.19 9.31
N ILE A 524 -12.65 -4.11 10.05
CA ILE A 524 -13.10 -4.14 11.45
C ILE A 524 -14.63 -4.01 11.42
N LYS A 525 -15.34 -5.14 11.57
CA LYS A 525 -16.81 -5.20 11.34
C LYS A 525 -17.61 -4.52 12.47
N ASN A 526 -17.02 -4.27 13.64
CA ASN A 526 -17.64 -3.58 14.79
C ASN A 526 -17.06 -2.18 15.10
N MET A 527 -16.64 -1.43 14.07
CA MET A 527 -16.03 -0.10 14.23
C MET A 527 -16.82 0.87 15.14
N GLU A 528 -18.15 0.88 15.06
CA GLU A 528 -18.99 1.78 15.87
C GLU A 528 -18.95 1.45 17.37
N GLU A 529 -18.87 0.16 17.72
CA GLU A 529 -18.72 -0.33 19.09
C GLU A 529 -17.42 0.17 19.72
N LEU A 530 -16.31 0.09 18.97
CA LEU A 530 -14.98 0.56 19.42
C LEU A 530 -14.97 2.08 19.65
N LEU A 531 -15.61 2.86 18.77
CA LEU A 531 -15.73 4.31 18.94
C LEU A 531 -16.64 4.68 20.12
N ALA A 532 -17.71 3.92 20.36
CA ALA A 532 -18.58 4.09 21.52
C ALA A 532 -17.85 3.73 22.84
N ALA A 533 -17.11 2.61 22.87
CA ALA A 533 -16.31 2.19 24.01
C ALA A 533 -15.16 3.17 24.32
N CYS A 534 -14.50 3.71 23.30
CA CYS A 534 -13.49 4.75 23.49
C CYS A 534 -14.08 6.04 24.09
N LYS A 535 -15.28 6.44 23.64
CA LYS A 535 -16.04 7.55 24.23
C LYS A 535 -16.47 7.25 25.67
N GLN A 536 -16.79 6.00 25.99
CA GLN A 536 -17.10 5.55 27.35
C GLN A 536 -15.87 5.65 28.26
N LEU A 537 -14.76 5.04 27.88
CA LEU A 537 -13.47 5.09 28.60
C LEU A 537 -12.98 6.53 28.86
N ASN A 538 -13.24 7.47 27.95
CA ASN A 538 -12.95 8.88 28.18
C ASN A 538 -13.83 9.51 29.29
N ARG A 539 -15.10 9.09 29.43
CA ARG A 539 -15.99 9.53 30.52
C ARG A 539 -15.58 8.93 31.86
N ASP A 540 -15.07 7.71 31.84
CA ASP A 540 -14.69 6.96 33.05
C ASP A 540 -13.30 7.34 33.60
N GLY A 541 -12.66 8.36 33.04
CA GLY A 541 -11.41 8.92 33.56
C GLY A 541 -10.13 8.34 32.94
N PHE A 542 -10.11 8.14 31.61
CA PHE A 542 -8.91 7.71 30.89
C PHE A 542 -7.63 8.48 31.31
N SER A 543 -6.58 7.73 31.61
CA SER A 543 -5.22 8.26 31.79
C SER A 543 -4.22 7.32 31.13
N ALA A 544 -3.21 7.90 30.50
CA ALA A 544 -2.08 7.19 29.89
C ALA A 544 -0.86 8.12 29.87
N GLY A 545 0.15 7.88 30.70
CA GLY A 545 1.36 8.71 30.79
C GLY A 545 1.04 10.19 31.02
N PRO A 546 1.27 11.10 30.06
CA PRO A 546 0.88 12.52 30.15
C PRO A 546 -0.58 12.81 29.74
N PHE A 547 -1.28 11.88 29.09
CA PHE A 547 -2.65 12.05 28.62
C PHE A 547 -3.68 11.80 29.74
N ARG A 548 -4.73 12.61 29.78
CA ARG A 548 -5.85 12.60 30.77
C ARG A 548 -7.23 12.46 30.10
N HIS A 549 -7.24 12.35 28.78
CA HIS A 549 -8.41 12.16 27.93
C HIS A 549 -8.02 11.29 26.72
N ILE A 550 -9.00 10.60 26.12
CA ILE A 550 -8.85 9.88 24.86
C ILE A 550 -9.97 10.30 23.89
N ALA A 551 -9.61 10.49 22.62
CA ALA A 551 -10.54 10.75 21.55
C ALA A 551 -10.22 9.84 20.37
N CYS A 552 -11.09 8.88 20.09
CA CYS A 552 -11.00 8.04 18.90
C CYS A 552 -11.83 8.63 17.75
N ALA A 553 -11.37 8.40 16.53
CA ALA A 553 -12.11 8.64 15.30
C ALA A 553 -11.68 7.58 14.26
N SER A 554 -12.49 7.37 13.23
CA SER A 554 -12.13 6.48 12.12
C SER A 554 -12.04 7.22 10.78
N THR A 555 -11.29 6.65 9.84
CA THR A 555 -11.30 7.10 8.44
C THR A 555 -10.93 5.96 7.50
N SER A 556 -11.57 5.94 6.33
CA SER A 556 -11.04 5.19 5.19
C SER A 556 -9.94 5.99 4.53
N PHE A 557 -8.90 5.32 4.01
CA PHE A 557 -7.88 5.94 3.18
C PHE A 557 -8.21 5.89 1.67
N ALA A 558 -9.33 5.29 1.29
CA ALA A 558 -9.81 5.23 -0.09
C ALA A 558 -11.12 5.99 -0.28
N ASP A 559 -11.41 6.40 -1.50
CA ASP A 559 -12.70 6.95 -1.92
C ASP A 559 -13.77 5.84 -1.98
N SER A 560 -15.04 6.15 -2.26
CA SER A 560 -16.14 5.17 -2.12
C SER A 560 -16.19 4.09 -3.20
N ASP A 561 -15.46 4.28 -4.30
CA ASP A 561 -15.13 3.25 -5.30
C ASP A 561 -13.83 2.48 -4.94
N GLY A 562 -13.22 2.82 -3.82
CA GLY A 562 -11.91 2.36 -3.36
C GLY A 562 -10.73 2.86 -4.18
N SER A 563 -10.92 3.84 -5.06
CA SER A 563 -9.81 4.59 -5.67
C SER A 563 -9.16 5.53 -4.63
N VAL A 564 -8.11 6.26 -5.05
CA VAL A 564 -7.53 7.34 -4.24
C VAL A 564 -7.27 8.53 -5.15
N SER A 565 -8.14 9.54 -5.06
CA SER A 565 -7.95 10.83 -5.71
C SER A 565 -6.78 11.64 -5.10
N ARG A 566 -6.33 12.69 -5.80
CA ARG A 566 -5.22 13.55 -5.35
C ARG A 566 -5.60 14.26 -4.04
N GLU A 567 -6.83 14.75 -3.99
CA GLU A 567 -7.44 15.45 -2.88
C GLU A 567 -7.62 14.49 -1.69
N ARG A 568 -8.07 13.26 -1.95
CA ARG A 568 -8.18 12.21 -0.93
C ARG A 568 -6.85 11.87 -0.30
N PHE A 569 -5.79 11.69 -1.09
CA PHE A 569 -4.47 11.39 -0.55
C PHE A 569 -3.95 12.53 0.36
N LEU A 570 -4.10 13.79 -0.06
CA LEU A 570 -3.71 14.94 0.76
C LEU A 570 -4.56 15.04 2.05
N ALA A 571 -5.86 14.73 1.97
CA ALA A 571 -6.74 14.66 3.13
C ALA A 571 -6.39 13.50 4.09
N ASN A 572 -5.92 12.35 3.57
CA ASN A 572 -5.41 11.25 4.38
C ASN A 572 -4.12 11.64 5.13
N VAL A 573 -3.20 12.33 4.46
CA VAL A 573 -1.97 12.87 5.07
C VAL A 573 -2.32 13.86 6.19
N ALA A 574 -3.27 14.77 5.96
CA ALA A 574 -3.75 15.69 6.99
C ALA A 574 -4.43 14.95 8.17
N ALA A 575 -5.20 13.89 7.88
CA ALA A 575 -5.84 13.05 8.89
C ALA A 575 -4.83 12.38 9.83
N VAL A 576 -3.84 11.66 9.30
CA VAL A 576 -2.85 10.94 10.13
C VAL A 576 -1.92 11.88 10.91
N ARG A 577 -1.62 13.08 10.37
CA ARG A 577 -0.89 14.12 11.11
C ARG A 577 -1.69 14.74 12.26
N SER A 578 -3.01 14.71 12.17
CA SER A 578 -3.88 15.17 13.24
C SER A 578 -4.05 14.15 14.38
N ALA A 579 -3.51 12.94 14.24
CA ALA A 579 -3.55 11.88 15.24
C ALA A 579 -2.29 11.85 16.14
N HIS A 580 -2.40 11.11 17.24
CA HIS A 580 -1.30 10.67 18.11
C HIS A 580 -0.97 9.18 17.84
N VAL A 581 -2.01 8.35 17.65
CA VAL A 581 -1.88 6.93 17.33
C VAL A 581 -2.66 6.67 16.05
N LEU A 582 -2.03 5.98 15.10
CA LEU A 582 -2.69 5.43 13.91
C LEU A 582 -2.82 3.92 14.09
N VAL A 583 -4.05 3.43 14.15
CA VAL A 583 -4.39 2.00 14.20
C VAL A 583 -4.77 1.56 12.79
N VAL A 584 -4.10 0.53 12.25
CA VAL A 584 -4.35 -0.02 10.91
C VAL A 584 -4.53 -1.52 10.95
N LEU A 585 -5.23 -2.07 9.98
CA LEU A 585 -5.11 -3.50 9.68
C LEU A 585 -3.86 -3.75 8.84
N HIS A 586 -3.15 -4.84 9.07
CA HIS A 586 -1.92 -5.16 8.34
C HIS A 586 -2.06 -5.00 6.81
N GLY A 587 -1.03 -4.44 6.18
CA GLY A 587 -0.95 -4.20 4.73
C GLY A 587 -0.74 -2.73 4.37
N ALA A 588 -1.05 -2.37 3.12
CA ALA A 588 -0.67 -1.09 2.53
C ALA A 588 -1.16 0.17 3.29
N GLY A 589 -2.26 0.09 4.06
CA GLY A 589 -2.73 1.20 4.90
C GLY A 589 -1.72 1.66 5.94
N ALA A 590 -0.86 0.76 6.44
CA ALA A 590 0.23 1.05 7.37
C ALA A 590 1.25 2.05 6.81
N THR A 591 1.38 2.18 5.50
CA THR A 591 2.24 3.17 4.81
C THR A 591 1.90 4.61 5.22
N ASN A 592 0.65 4.90 5.56
CA ASN A 592 0.24 6.25 5.97
C ASN A 592 0.93 6.69 7.29
N SER A 593 1.45 5.75 8.09
CA SER A 593 2.22 6.06 9.30
C SER A 593 3.42 6.97 9.03
N TRP A 594 4.10 6.83 7.90
CA TRP A 594 5.32 7.60 7.60
C TRP A 594 5.05 9.11 7.50
N PHE A 595 3.82 9.50 7.20
CA PHE A 595 3.41 10.91 7.11
C PHE A 595 2.99 11.53 8.45
N MET A 596 2.85 10.73 9.51
CA MET A 596 2.55 11.21 10.87
C MET A 596 3.65 12.12 11.44
N ARG A 597 3.41 12.69 12.62
CA ARG A 597 4.33 13.63 13.27
C ARG A 597 5.42 12.91 14.04
N GLN A 598 6.67 13.10 13.59
CA GLN A 598 7.86 12.57 14.25
C GLN A 598 7.97 13.00 15.73
N GLY A 599 8.51 12.12 16.57
CA GLY A 599 8.71 12.27 18.01
C GLY A 599 7.45 11.98 18.86
N SER A 600 6.26 12.27 18.33
CA SER A 600 4.99 12.21 19.09
C SER A 600 3.88 11.41 18.38
N SER A 601 4.25 10.37 17.63
CA SER A 601 3.29 9.50 16.92
C SER A 601 3.66 8.02 17.04
N ALA A 602 2.65 7.17 17.01
CA ALA A 602 2.79 5.71 16.98
C ALA A 602 1.91 5.07 15.90
N LEU A 603 2.43 4.01 15.29
CA LEU A 603 1.68 3.05 14.48
C LEU A 603 1.33 1.83 15.35
N VAL A 604 0.05 1.45 15.35
CA VAL A 604 -0.44 0.16 15.87
C VAL A 604 -0.89 -0.69 14.69
N GLU A 605 -0.14 -1.75 14.40
CA GLU A 605 -0.51 -2.73 13.37
C GLU A 605 -1.36 -3.86 13.98
N LEU A 606 -2.65 -3.90 13.62
CA LEU A 606 -3.54 -5.02 13.91
C LEU A 606 -3.23 -6.19 12.96
N ARG A 607 -2.86 -7.34 13.53
CA ARG A 607 -2.50 -8.57 12.80
C ARG A 607 -3.58 -9.62 13.05
N PRO A 608 -4.45 -9.92 12.06
CA PRO A 608 -5.60 -10.80 12.30
C PRO A 608 -5.18 -12.25 12.56
N CYS A 609 -5.90 -12.91 13.46
CA CYS A 609 -6.19 -14.35 13.40
C CYS A 609 -4.96 -15.25 13.19
N SER A 610 -4.02 -15.17 14.13
CA SER A 610 -2.73 -15.88 14.10
C SER A 610 -1.81 -15.57 12.90
N PHE A 611 -2.06 -14.50 12.15
CA PHE A 611 -1.13 -14.03 11.13
C PHE A 611 0.19 -13.55 11.74
N GLY A 612 0.13 -12.86 12.88
CA GLY A 612 1.31 -12.38 13.58
C GLY A 612 2.11 -13.47 14.31
N THR A 613 1.46 -14.58 14.67
CA THR A 613 2.12 -15.75 15.28
C THR A 613 2.60 -16.73 14.20
N ARG A 614 1.68 -17.50 13.61
CA ARG A 614 1.96 -18.60 12.65
C ARG A 614 2.70 -18.14 11.40
N PHE A 615 2.55 -16.88 11.01
CA PHE A 615 3.16 -16.30 9.80
C PHE A 615 3.99 -15.05 10.08
N GLY A 616 4.40 -14.80 11.34
CA GLY A 616 4.99 -13.53 11.82
C GLY A 616 6.19 -13.01 11.01
N GLY A 617 6.98 -13.91 10.42
CA GLY A 617 8.08 -13.54 9.51
C GLY A 617 7.67 -12.71 8.29
N TRP A 618 6.38 -12.68 7.90
CA TRP A 618 5.86 -11.77 6.87
C TRP A 618 5.60 -10.35 7.40
N PRO A 619 4.70 -10.08 8.36
CA PRO A 619 4.48 -8.72 8.86
C PRO A 619 5.77 -8.11 9.46
N ASP A 620 6.64 -8.92 10.07
CA ASP A 620 7.90 -8.47 10.65
C ASP A 620 9.00 -8.16 9.62
N LYS A 621 8.81 -8.53 8.35
CA LYS A 621 9.78 -8.25 7.29
C LYS A 621 9.90 -6.76 6.95
N TYR A 622 8.81 -5.99 7.10
CA TYR A 622 8.71 -4.65 6.52
C TYR A 622 8.46 -3.55 7.55
N MET A 623 7.23 -3.37 8.04
CA MET A 623 6.88 -2.16 8.79
C MET A 623 7.74 -1.94 10.05
N PRO A 624 7.98 -2.93 10.93
CA PRO A 624 8.86 -2.73 12.09
C PRO A 624 10.24 -2.23 11.68
N LYS A 625 10.88 -2.91 10.71
CA LYS A 625 12.22 -2.60 10.22
C LYS A 625 12.30 -1.26 9.48
N GLN A 626 11.20 -0.75 8.93
CA GLN A 626 11.14 0.58 8.32
C GLN A 626 10.88 1.69 9.35
N HIS A 627 10.43 1.38 10.57
CA HIS A 627 10.34 2.33 11.69
C HIS A 627 11.64 2.34 12.52
N GLU A 628 12.20 1.17 12.80
CA GLU A 628 13.50 0.94 13.45
C GLU A 628 14.64 1.71 12.72
N LYS A 629 14.70 1.61 11.38
CA LYS A 629 15.62 2.39 10.51
C LYS A 629 15.48 3.91 10.62
N ASN A 630 14.44 4.40 11.28
CA ASN A 630 14.21 5.82 11.53
C ASN A 630 14.48 6.21 13.00
N ASP A 631 15.17 5.37 13.80
CA ASP A 631 15.31 5.52 15.27
C ASP A 631 13.95 5.71 15.98
N ASP A 632 12.95 4.92 15.55
CA ASP A 632 11.60 4.88 16.11
C ASP A 632 10.91 6.27 16.26
N VAL A 633 11.30 7.28 15.46
CA VAL A 633 10.68 8.62 15.49
C VAL A 633 9.18 8.60 15.23
N ILE A 634 8.66 7.52 14.66
CA ILE A 634 7.25 7.16 14.69
C ILE A 634 7.24 5.73 15.26
N ARG A 635 6.82 5.59 16.52
CA ARG A 635 6.97 4.36 17.30
C ARG A 635 6.16 3.22 16.69
N PHE A 636 6.75 2.04 16.54
CA PHE A 636 6.03 0.85 16.09
C PHE A 636 5.47 0.04 17.28
N PHE A 637 4.28 -0.49 17.10
CA PHE A 637 3.59 -1.47 17.96
C PHE A 637 2.79 -2.43 17.10
N ALA A 638 2.60 -3.68 17.55
CA ALA A 638 1.68 -4.62 16.91
C ALA A 638 0.69 -5.23 17.92
N LEU A 639 -0.54 -5.47 17.47
CA LEU A 639 -1.55 -6.19 18.23
C LEU A 639 -2.00 -7.41 17.44
N ASN A 640 -1.56 -8.58 17.88
CA ASN A 640 -1.87 -9.87 17.30
C ASN A 640 -3.20 -10.37 17.87
N ILE A 641 -4.13 -10.77 17.01
CA ILE A 641 -5.42 -11.32 17.43
C ILE A 641 -5.34 -12.85 17.35
N GLU A 642 -5.34 -13.49 18.51
CA GLU A 642 -5.21 -14.95 18.64
C GLU A 642 -6.50 -15.59 19.19
N ASP A 643 -7.34 -14.79 19.85
CA ASP A 643 -8.72 -15.12 20.18
C ASP A 643 -9.57 -15.29 18.91
N LEU A 644 -9.82 -16.56 18.55
CA LEU A 644 -10.67 -16.94 17.42
C LEU A 644 -12.11 -16.41 17.52
N GLY A 645 -12.58 -16.04 18.71
CA GLY A 645 -13.89 -15.39 18.91
C GLY A 645 -13.97 -13.97 18.33
N GLN A 646 -12.83 -13.37 17.95
CA GLN A 646 -12.73 -12.06 17.30
C GLN A 646 -12.44 -12.17 15.79
N CYS A 647 -12.38 -13.39 15.25
CA CYS A 647 -11.97 -13.70 13.90
C CYS A 647 -13.15 -14.05 12.99
N LEU A 648 -13.23 -13.36 11.86
CA LEU A 648 -14.29 -13.52 10.87
C LEU A 648 -13.66 -13.77 9.49
N GLN A 649 -14.12 -14.80 8.77
CA GLN A 649 -13.59 -15.13 7.44
C GLN A 649 -13.71 -13.93 6.48
N GLY A 650 -12.71 -13.74 5.62
CA GLY A 650 -12.78 -12.72 4.57
C GLY A 650 -13.88 -13.04 3.55
N ASP A 651 -14.46 -12.02 2.93
CA ASP A 651 -15.49 -12.21 1.89
C ASP A 651 -14.92 -12.98 0.67
N ILE A 652 -13.61 -12.90 0.39
CA ILE A 652 -12.91 -13.77 -0.60
C ILE A 652 -12.84 -15.23 -0.15
N GLU A 653 -12.49 -15.50 1.11
CA GLU A 653 -12.43 -16.86 1.67
C GLU A 653 -13.81 -17.52 1.63
N THR A 654 -14.83 -16.76 2.04
CA THR A 654 -16.25 -17.13 1.97
C THR A 654 -16.67 -17.43 0.53
N SER A 655 -16.24 -16.62 -0.44
CA SER A 655 -16.55 -16.83 -1.86
C SER A 655 -15.88 -18.07 -2.46
N LEU A 656 -14.68 -18.43 -2.00
CA LEU A 656 -14.01 -19.68 -2.40
C LEU A 656 -14.70 -20.91 -1.79
N ARG A 657 -15.06 -20.84 -0.50
CA ARG A 657 -15.78 -21.90 0.22
C ARG A 657 -17.17 -22.14 -0.37
N ASN A 658 -17.86 -21.09 -0.81
CA ASN A 658 -19.17 -21.14 -1.45
C ASN A 658 -19.10 -21.36 -2.98
N HIS A 659 -17.91 -21.60 -3.54
CA HIS A 659 -17.64 -21.80 -4.97
C HIS A 659 -18.10 -20.67 -5.92
N THR A 660 -18.39 -19.47 -5.40
CA THR A 660 -18.67 -18.28 -6.22
C THR A 660 -17.40 -17.64 -6.79
N ALA A 661 -16.23 -17.94 -6.21
CA ALA A 661 -14.91 -17.63 -6.76
C ALA A 661 -14.14 -18.92 -7.13
N ARG A 662 -13.30 -18.86 -8.17
CA ARG A 662 -12.40 -19.97 -8.54
C ARG A 662 -11.07 -19.90 -7.78
N ARG A 663 -10.65 -21.03 -7.20
CA ARG A 663 -9.33 -21.23 -6.55
C ARG A 663 -8.16 -20.84 -7.45
N ASP A 664 -8.30 -21.04 -8.75
CA ASP A 664 -7.27 -20.70 -9.75
C ASP A 664 -6.96 -19.19 -9.82
N ASN A 665 -7.92 -18.35 -9.43
CA ASN A 665 -7.83 -16.89 -9.50
C ASN A 665 -7.29 -16.27 -8.19
N VAL A 666 -6.94 -17.08 -7.18
CA VAL A 666 -6.51 -16.62 -5.85
C VAL A 666 -5.14 -17.23 -5.49
N GLY A 667 -4.25 -16.42 -4.89
CA GLY A 667 -3.01 -16.85 -4.25
C GLY A 667 -3.33 -17.69 -3.03
N TRP A 668 -3.51 -19.00 -3.27
CA TRP A 668 -4.21 -19.91 -2.37
C TRP A 668 -3.29 -20.58 -1.33
N ASP A 669 -2.62 -19.76 -0.51
CA ASP A 669 -1.84 -20.18 0.66
C ASP A 669 -2.50 -19.72 1.99
N ALA A 670 -2.26 -20.46 3.07
CA ALA A 670 -2.82 -20.21 4.40
C ALA A 670 -2.41 -18.86 5.00
N SER A 671 -1.20 -18.36 4.69
CA SER A 671 -0.76 -17.05 5.19
C SER A 671 -1.63 -15.90 4.67
N TYR A 672 -2.06 -15.97 3.41
CA TYR A 672 -2.97 -15.00 2.80
C TYR A 672 -4.34 -15.01 3.46
N PHE A 673 -4.88 -16.19 3.78
CA PHE A 673 -6.17 -16.29 4.47
C PHE A 673 -6.10 -15.68 5.88
N ALA A 674 -5.11 -16.07 6.69
CA ALA A 674 -4.92 -15.49 8.03
C ALA A 674 -4.76 -13.97 7.98
N ARG A 675 -3.95 -13.47 7.03
CA ARG A 675 -3.75 -12.03 6.78
C ARG A 675 -5.05 -11.30 6.42
N ASP A 676 -5.88 -11.91 5.58
CA ASP A 676 -6.99 -11.24 4.91
C ASP A 676 -8.35 -11.37 5.62
N GLN A 677 -8.39 -12.08 6.76
CA GLN A 677 -9.56 -12.16 7.63
C GLN A 677 -10.05 -10.78 8.10
N HIS A 678 -11.33 -10.72 8.46
CA HIS A 678 -11.94 -9.59 9.13
C HIS A 678 -11.87 -9.76 10.65
N LEU A 679 -11.99 -8.65 11.38
CA LEU A 679 -11.96 -8.62 12.83
C LEU A 679 -13.27 -8.10 13.43
N GLN A 680 -13.65 -8.67 14.56
CA GLN A 680 -14.62 -8.14 15.50
C GLN A 680 -13.92 -7.96 16.84
N LEU A 681 -13.28 -6.82 17.05
CA LEU A 681 -12.38 -6.59 18.19
C LEU A 681 -13.17 -6.44 19.49
N LYS A 682 -12.79 -7.16 20.55
CA LYS A 682 -13.27 -6.91 21.91
C LYS A 682 -12.77 -5.52 22.36
N PRO A 683 -13.63 -4.57 22.74
CA PRO A 683 -13.17 -3.20 23.03
C PRO A 683 -12.19 -3.09 24.20
N GLY A 684 -12.33 -3.91 25.24
CA GLY A 684 -11.46 -3.89 26.43
C GLY A 684 -9.98 -4.08 26.11
N PRO A 685 -9.54 -5.26 25.62
CA PRO A 685 -8.15 -5.52 25.22
C PRO A 685 -7.58 -4.51 24.23
N PHE A 686 -8.39 -4.08 23.27
CA PHE A 686 -7.96 -3.08 22.29
C PHE A 686 -7.66 -1.72 22.94
N LEU A 687 -8.55 -1.24 23.81
CA LEU A 687 -8.37 0.04 24.49
C LEU A 687 -7.30 -0.02 25.60
N GLU A 688 -7.09 -1.19 26.21
CA GLU A 688 -5.97 -1.45 27.12
C GLU A 688 -4.63 -1.31 26.40
N PHE A 689 -4.48 -1.97 25.24
CA PHE A 689 -3.28 -1.83 24.42
C PHE A 689 -3.05 -0.39 23.96
N VAL A 690 -4.13 0.34 23.61
CA VAL A 690 -4.06 1.76 23.26
C VAL A 690 -3.68 2.65 24.46
N ARG A 691 -4.02 2.27 25.71
CA ARG A 691 -3.54 2.96 26.93
C ARG A 691 -2.03 2.81 27.07
N HIS A 692 -1.52 1.58 27.01
CA HIS A 692 -0.08 1.27 27.06
C HIS A 692 0.72 1.98 25.95
N VAL A 693 0.20 2.00 24.71
CA VAL A 693 0.76 2.81 23.62
C VAL A 693 0.83 4.30 24.00
N GLY A 694 -0.22 4.84 24.62
CA GLY A 694 -0.29 6.23 25.07
C GLY A 694 0.67 6.57 26.23
N GLU A 695 0.93 5.61 27.13
CA GLU A 695 1.91 5.74 28.21
C GLU A 695 3.34 5.90 27.66
N LEU A 696 3.68 5.07 26.67
CA LEU A 696 4.99 5.04 26.02
C LEU A 696 5.15 6.08 24.90
N LEU A 697 4.10 6.82 24.53
CA LEU A 697 4.09 7.65 23.31
C LEU A 697 4.97 8.91 23.36
N LEU A 698 5.15 9.52 24.54
CA LEU A 698 5.97 10.73 24.69
C LEU A 698 7.26 10.48 25.49
N ASP A 699 7.36 9.38 26.22
CA ASP A 699 8.60 8.94 26.85
C ASP A 699 9.42 8.08 25.87
N VAL A 700 10.65 8.49 25.55
CA VAL A 700 11.53 7.76 24.63
C VAL A 700 12.29 6.65 25.38
N GLN A 701 12.59 6.85 26.65
CA GLN A 701 13.33 5.91 27.48
C GLN A 701 12.43 4.72 27.87
N ALA A 702 11.24 5.00 28.39
CA ALA A 702 10.26 3.95 28.70
C ALA A 702 9.84 3.16 27.45
N TYR A 703 9.79 3.80 26.27
CA TYR A 703 9.54 3.08 25.01
C TYR A 703 10.68 2.12 24.65
N ARG A 704 11.94 2.52 24.80
CA ARG A 704 13.10 1.64 24.59
C ARG A 704 13.13 0.50 25.62
N GLU A 705 12.88 0.79 26.90
CA GLU A 705 12.71 -0.24 27.94
C GLU A 705 11.51 -1.16 27.71
N ALA A 706 10.46 -0.71 27.01
CA ALA A 706 9.36 -1.55 26.59
C ALA A 706 9.68 -2.37 25.33
N ARG A 707 10.54 -1.89 24.44
CA ARG A 707 11.08 -2.65 23.29
C ARG A 707 12.01 -3.75 23.76
N ASP A 708 12.99 -3.39 24.56
CA ASP A 708 14.09 -4.26 24.97
C ASP A 708 13.62 -5.30 26.02
N ALA A 709 12.46 -5.07 26.66
CA ALA A 709 11.72 -6.04 27.49
C ALA A 709 10.54 -6.72 26.77
N ASP A 710 10.47 -6.68 25.43
CA ASP A 710 9.47 -7.40 24.61
C ASP A 710 7.99 -7.05 24.92
N ARG A 711 7.71 -5.79 25.29
CA ARG A 711 6.37 -5.26 25.62
C ARG A 711 5.72 -4.40 24.53
N LEU A 712 6.30 -4.28 23.32
CA LEU A 712 5.67 -3.53 22.21
C LEU A 712 4.64 -4.34 21.40
N HIS A 713 4.54 -5.65 21.65
CA HIS A 713 3.65 -6.54 20.91
C HIS A 713 2.62 -7.13 21.87
N GLY A 714 1.35 -6.81 21.61
CA GLY A 714 0.21 -7.35 22.32
C GLY A 714 -0.31 -8.60 21.64
N TYR A 715 -0.85 -9.52 22.43
CA TYR A 715 -1.53 -10.73 21.97
C TYR A 715 -2.89 -10.77 22.66
N VAL A 716 -3.96 -10.62 21.89
CA VAL A 716 -5.34 -10.73 22.41
C VAL A 716 -5.73 -12.20 22.38
N VAL A 717 -5.84 -12.79 23.56
CA VAL A 717 -6.15 -14.20 23.81
C VAL A 717 -7.57 -14.35 24.38
N PRO A 718 -8.18 -15.55 24.38
CA PRO A 718 -9.55 -15.77 24.86
C PRO A 718 -9.82 -15.27 26.29
N GLU A 719 -8.78 -15.10 27.11
CA GLU A 719 -8.84 -14.68 28.52
C GLU A 719 -8.53 -13.18 28.74
N GLY A 720 -7.93 -12.47 27.76
CA GLY A 720 -7.46 -11.09 27.97
C GLY A 720 -6.44 -10.56 26.96
N LEU A 721 -5.67 -9.56 27.37
CA LEU A 721 -4.49 -9.04 26.67
C LEU A 721 -3.22 -9.50 27.40
N MET A 722 -2.27 -10.09 26.68
CA MET A 722 -0.91 -10.31 27.19
C MET A 722 0.13 -9.62 26.30
N TYR A 723 1.30 -9.34 26.85
CA TYR A 723 2.46 -8.81 26.13
C TYR A 723 3.49 -9.92 25.91
N GLY A 724 4.27 -9.83 24.84
CA GLY A 724 5.34 -10.80 24.58
C GLY A 724 6.17 -10.46 23.35
N LYS A 725 7.21 -11.27 23.12
CA LYS A 725 8.21 -11.01 22.09
C LYS A 725 7.67 -11.00 20.67
N LEU A 726 8.43 -10.38 19.76
CA LEU A 726 8.12 -10.42 18.34
C LEU A 726 8.28 -11.85 17.77
N GLY A 727 7.45 -12.22 16.79
CA GLY A 727 7.57 -13.50 16.10
C GLY A 727 7.32 -14.77 16.95
N ILE A 728 6.41 -14.73 17.94
CA ILE A 728 6.00 -15.95 18.68
C ILE A 728 5.24 -16.89 17.72
N THR A 729 5.94 -17.87 17.14
CA THR A 729 5.35 -18.82 16.18
C THR A 729 4.39 -19.82 16.81
N LYS A 730 4.52 -20.07 18.11
CA LYS A 730 3.71 -21.04 18.88
C LYS A 730 3.25 -20.42 20.20
N LEU A 731 2.01 -19.96 20.23
CA LEU A 731 1.50 -19.18 21.37
C LEU A 731 1.42 -19.98 22.67
N GLU A 732 0.84 -21.18 22.63
CA GLU A 732 0.63 -21.99 23.85
C GLU A 732 1.94 -22.54 24.44
N GLU A 733 2.94 -22.87 23.60
CA GLU A 733 4.28 -23.24 24.09
C GLU A 733 4.97 -22.04 24.77
N PHE A 734 4.82 -20.83 24.25
CA PHE A 734 5.29 -19.61 24.92
C PHE A 734 4.56 -19.37 26.25
N ARG A 735 3.21 -19.44 26.25
CA ARG A 735 2.40 -19.25 27.47
C ARG A 735 2.76 -20.24 28.57
N ALA A 736 2.94 -21.51 28.22
CA ALA A 736 3.34 -22.55 29.18
C ALA A 736 4.78 -22.36 29.72
N ALA A 737 5.70 -21.83 28.90
CA ALA A 737 7.09 -21.64 29.28
C ALA A 737 7.35 -20.35 30.08
N SER A 738 6.69 -19.24 29.75
CA SER A 738 6.95 -17.92 30.36
C SER A 738 5.85 -17.43 31.31
N ASN A 739 4.70 -18.11 31.40
CA ASN A 739 3.53 -17.72 32.20
C ASN A 739 3.23 -16.20 32.16
N PRO A 740 3.05 -15.61 30.97
CA PRO A 740 2.98 -14.16 30.81
C PRO A 740 1.72 -13.61 31.47
N PRO A 741 1.77 -12.44 32.14
CA PRO A 741 0.61 -11.86 32.79
C PRO A 741 -0.44 -11.48 31.74
N VAL A 742 -1.64 -12.04 31.91
CA VAL A 742 -2.83 -11.71 31.11
C VAL A 742 -3.63 -10.65 31.86
N ILE A 743 -3.82 -9.48 31.26
CA ILE A 743 -4.77 -8.46 31.73
C ILE A 743 -6.17 -8.92 31.31
N PRO A 744 -7.06 -9.25 32.25
CA PRO A 744 -8.38 -9.80 31.93
C PRO A 744 -9.30 -8.76 31.28
N PHE A 745 -10.41 -9.22 30.69
CA PHE A 745 -11.47 -8.32 30.27
C PHE A 745 -12.10 -7.62 31.48
N LEU A 746 -12.27 -6.30 31.38
CA LEU A 746 -13.06 -5.45 32.28
C LEU A 746 -14.52 -5.37 31.80
#